data_AF-A0A9D7NFR9-F1
#
_entry.id   AF-A0A9D7NFR9-F1
#
_cell.length_a   1.000
_cell.length_b   1.000
_cell.length_c   1.000
_cell.angle_alpha   90.00
_cell.angle_beta   90.00
_cell.angle_gamma   90.00
#
_symmetry.space_group_name_H-M   'P 1'
#
loop_
_entity.id
_entity.type
_entity.pdbx_description
1 polymer ?
#
loop_
_entity_poly.entity_id
_entity_poly.type
_entity_poly.pdbx_seq_one_letter_code
_entity_poly.pdbx_strand_id
1 'polypeptide(L)'
;MKKITIDSLDRIGSGNNIVEDLLDQQVREIETILGEEYRGMGNKVLSMFIQGGNRLQLSEEKIAEELYTKKGISRMMVQRILEQMASTSLLRKTSGGKYELSNNLLAQRAFQKVEAENRVLRTMRSTIRDRMARKEFLDEHYLNYITSSLDLLELPAEEAEFVRESRDQILRRKRRRGFLLTLFITAIMAMALLAGIQTCETRRKSIELAEKNEELKGSRDSLSQAVESERFLNKEAQENLRFAIAEARRADSLSLLATANAKRAKAEAIRANENAKKAQTEKARAEREADAAIRSRESARRAEAEAVRSAENAGRLRIEAEKAEANALLARQRAIVFSNAVVALNAALKSQELDDARLQALVARQAYNIVSASPELGLTRHPYIYNALYYAVKDVDPAIRFRAKTHGGSVRDIVFQPNGRRFFTTGSDGRVVQWDIDEWNALGVPAHRSSELPFDGDAVHNTLALSPNGDRLLVGGELGRLQVYNFGNKMIKHFDWPKEKGTEEIFAASFLNNTGALVGMGRTHAYYLRDENAPMREIAKINSGVSTFLETGQGVVPLSAQFAYRDNLTEFSIEGLINGRMLRQDRGTRQITAQSNYGALTALVAEQLDGTGLLAFGFQHGQIVLGRMDDVATLEINNLVALFKQNQSPIVDLAFSPNGRYLAAASLDGRATLWDLKISESDPTYQPLLLEDHEGWATSLCFSPDDRFLLVGTKNGEVAFWNLDPRVYAEHLCSQLRLRYLSPRYDEMETNEWRRFFGTDIKQQKVCGGN
;
A
#
# COMPACT_ATOMS: atom_id res chain seq x y z
N MET A 1 6.79 1.21 22.78
CA MET A 1 6.05 1.28 21.50
C MET A 1 7.06 1.17 20.37
N LYS A 2 6.82 0.41 19.28
CA LYS A 2 7.68 0.52 18.09
C LYS A 2 7.47 1.92 17.49
N LYS A 3 8.54 2.74 17.41
CA LYS A 3 8.60 3.95 16.58
C LYS A 3 8.37 3.59 15.11
N ILE A 4 8.02 4.56 14.28
CA ILE A 4 8.03 4.40 12.82
C ILE A 4 9.48 4.24 12.41
N THR A 5 9.78 3.18 11.66
CA THR A 5 11.13 2.92 11.18
C THR A 5 11.34 3.54 9.80
N ILE A 6 12.58 3.76 9.41
CA ILE A 6 12.91 4.30 8.09
C ILE A 6 12.39 3.38 6.97
N ASP A 7 12.54 2.06 7.14
CA ASP A 7 11.93 1.00 6.31
C ASP A 7 10.39 1.07 6.21
N SER A 8 9.71 1.70 7.18
CA SER A 8 8.25 1.89 7.17
C SER A 8 7.85 2.93 6.15
N LEU A 9 8.59 4.04 6.06
CA LEU A 9 8.24 5.17 5.20
C LEU A 9 8.40 4.84 3.71
N ASP A 10 9.41 4.03 3.37
CA ASP A 10 9.56 3.49 2.01
C ASP A 10 8.42 2.51 1.63
N ARG A 11 7.71 1.92 2.61
CA ARG A 11 6.51 1.09 2.39
C ARG A 11 5.20 1.87 2.34
N ILE A 12 5.15 3.09 2.88
CA ILE A 12 3.98 3.98 2.80
C ILE A 12 3.77 4.47 1.34
N GLY A 13 4.74 4.24 0.45
CA GLY A 13 4.55 4.31 -1.00
C GLY A 13 3.51 3.31 -1.54
N SER A 14 2.30 3.79 -1.78
CA SER A 14 1.22 3.15 -2.58
C SER A 14 0.42 2.00 -1.96
N GLY A 15 -0.24 2.26 -0.83
CA GLY A 15 -1.29 1.38 -0.31
C GLY A 15 -2.46 1.09 -1.27
N ASN A 16 -2.78 2.01 -2.19
CA ASN A 16 -3.84 1.79 -3.19
C ASN A 16 -3.61 0.52 -4.04
N ASN A 17 -2.35 0.16 -4.30
CA ASN A 17 -2.01 -0.86 -5.29
C ASN A 17 -2.56 -2.24 -4.92
N ILE A 18 -2.62 -2.67 -3.66
CA ILE A 18 -3.04 -4.06 -3.35
C ILE A 18 -4.54 -4.29 -3.65
N VAL A 19 -5.40 -3.33 -3.33
CA VAL A 19 -6.85 -3.47 -3.59
C VAL A 19 -7.19 -3.08 -5.04
N GLU A 20 -6.40 -2.19 -5.67
CA GLU A 20 -6.49 -1.96 -7.11
C GLU A 20 -5.98 -3.15 -7.92
N ASP A 21 -4.89 -3.80 -7.53
CA ASP A 21 -4.35 -5.02 -8.15
C ASP A 21 -5.30 -6.19 -7.99
N LEU A 22 -5.94 -6.34 -6.81
CA LEU A 22 -7.01 -7.33 -6.60
C LEU A 22 -8.23 -7.02 -7.47
N LEU A 23 -8.70 -5.76 -7.50
CA LEU A 23 -9.84 -5.37 -8.33
C LEU A 23 -9.55 -5.57 -9.82
N ASP A 24 -8.36 -5.20 -10.28
CA ASP A 24 -7.93 -5.35 -11.66
C ASP A 24 -7.60 -6.81 -11.98
N GLN A 25 -7.15 -7.62 -11.03
CA GLN A 25 -7.05 -9.08 -11.18
C GLN A 25 -8.43 -9.68 -11.37
N GLN A 26 -9.42 -9.27 -10.57
CA GLN A 26 -10.79 -9.75 -10.69
C GLN A 26 -11.45 -9.33 -12.01
N VAL A 27 -11.19 -8.10 -12.48
CA VAL A 27 -11.61 -7.66 -13.83
C VAL A 27 -10.90 -8.47 -14.92
N ARG A 28 -9.59 -8.73 -14.80
CA ARG A 28 -8.83 -9.59 -15.74
C ARG A 28 -9.32 -11.04 -15.75
N GLU A 29 -9.71 -11.60 -14.61
CA GLU A 29 -10.28 -12.96 -14.51
C GLU A 29 -11.64 -13.05 -15.22
N ILE A 30 -12.50 -12.03 -15.06
CA ILE A 30 -13.77 -11.91 -15.81
C ILE A 30 -13.50 -11.79 -17.32
N GLU A 31 -12.55 -10.97 -17.74
CA GLU A 31 -12.15 -10.82 -19.15
C GLU A 31 -11.58 -12.13 -19.73
N THR A 32 -10.83 -12.91 -18.94
CA THR A 32 -10.29 -14.22 -19.33
C THR A 32 -11.40 -15.25 -19.54
N ILE A 33 -12.46 -15.22 -18.73
CA ILE A 33 -13.65 -16.10 -18.86
C ILE A 33 -14.47 -15.78 -20.11
N LEU A 34 -14.47 -14.50 -20.53
CA LEU A 34 -15.20 -14.05 -21.72
C LEU A 34 -14.40 -14.27 -23.01
N GLY A 35 -13.08 -14.09 -22.95
CA GLY A 35 -12.17 -14.09 -24.10
C GLY A 35 -11.69 -12.68 -24.46
N GLU A 36 -10.52 -12.60 -25.11
CA GLU A 36 -9.84 -11.33 -25.45
C GLU A 36 -10.73 -10.32 -26.21
N GLU A 37 -11.74 -10.79 -26.95
CA GLU A 37 -12.69 -9.94 -27.69
C GLU A 37 -13.68 -9.15 -26.80
N TYR A 38 -13.79 -9.48 -25.50
CA TYR A 38 -14.68 -8.83 -24.52
C TYR A 38 -13.94 -8.02 -23.44
N ARG A 39 -12.69 -7.65 -23.70
CA ARG A 39 -11.88 -6.82 -22.79
C ARG A 39 -12.61 -5.49 -22.44
N GLY A 40 -12.62 -5.12 -21.16
CA GLY A 40 -13.36 -3.98 -20.62
C GLY A 40 -14.80 -4.30 -20.14
N MET A 41 -15.34 -5.49 -20.41
CA MET A 41 -16.73 -5.82 -20.04
C MET A 41 -16.98 -5.89 -18.52
N GLY A 42 -15.99 -6.28 -17.71
CA GLY A 42 -16.13 -6.29 -16.24
C GLY A 42 -16.49 -4.90 -15.69
N ASN A 43 -15.80 -3.87 -16.17
CA ASN A 43 -16.08 -2.48 -15.79
C ASN A 43 -17.42 -1.99 -16.33
N LYS A 44 -17.81 -2.39 -17.55
CA LYS A 44 -19.14 -2.07 -18.10
C LYS A 44 -20.26 -2.65 -17.24
N VAL A 45 -20.18 -3.93 -16.87
CA VAL A 45 -21.17 -4.58 -15.99
C VAL A 45 -21.19 -3.93 -14.60
N LEU A 46 -20.05 -3.62 -14.00
CA LEU A 46 -19.98 -2.88 -12.74
C LEU A 46 -20.68 -1.50 -12.82
N SER A 47 -20.47 -0.75 -13.91
CA SER A 47 -21.10 0.55 -14.11
C SER A 47 -22.62 0.51 -14.25
N MET A 48 -23.21 -0.61 -14.69
CA MET A 48 -24.67 -0.75 -14.73
C MET A 48 -25.29 -0.73 -13.32
N PHE A 49 -24.55 -1.18 -12.31
CA PHE A 49 -24.99 -1.12 -10.91
C PHE A 49 -24.76 0.25 -10.25
N ILE A 50 -24.24 1.25 -10.97
CA ILE A 50 -23.85 2.56 -10.43
C ILE A 50 -24.36 3.69 -11.32
N GLN A 51 -25.43 4.38 -10.90
CA GLN A 51 -25.99 5.51 -11.66
C GLN A 51 -26.20 6.72 -10.76
N GLY A 52 -25.66 7.87 -11.18
CA GLY A 52 -25.86 9.15 -10.47
C GLY A 52 -25.30 9.22 -9.05
N GLY A 53 -24.39 8.31 -8.66
CA GLY A 53 -23.88 8.17 -7.28
C GLY A 53 -24.72 7.22 -6.41
N ASN A 54 -25.70 6.53 -6.98
CA ASN A 54 -26.51 5.53 -6.29
C ASN A 54 -26.16 4.11 -6.74
N ARG A 55 -26.21 3.15 -5.81
CA ARG A 55 -26.18 1.72 -6.11
C ARG A 55 -27.54 1.29 -6.64
N LEU A 56 -27.56 0.54 -7.75
CA LEU A 56 -28.78 0.02 -8.36
C LEU A 56 -28.93 -1.49 -8.13
N GLN A 57 -30.18 -1.94 -8.12
CA GLN A 57 -30.54 -3.37 -8.15
C GLN A 57 -31.09 -3.74 -9.54
N LEU A 58 -30.46 -4.70 -10.21
CA LEU A 58 -30.83 -5.09 -11.58
C LEU A 58 -31.20 -6.58 -11.64
N SER A 59 -32.24 -6.93 -12.40
CA SER A 59 -32.54 -8.33 -12.73
C SER A 59 -31.62 -8.82 -13.84
N GLU A 60 -31.41 -10.14 -13.87
CA GLU A 60 -30.61 -10.80 -14.90
C GLU A 60 -31.18 -10.56 -16.31
N GLU A 61 -32.52 -10.54 -16.48
CA GLU A 61 -33.14 -10.19 -17.78
C GLU A 61 -32.72 -8.80 -18.26
N LYS A 62 -32.74 -7.79 -17.38
CA LYS A 62 -32.45 -6.40 -17.77
C LYS A 62 -30.97 -6.22 -18.13
N ILE A 63 -30.08 -6.93 -17.44
CA ILE A 63 -28.64 -6.94 -17.76
C ILE A 63 -28.42 -7.65 -19.10
N ALA A 64 -29.08 -8.79 -19.32
CA ALA A 64 -28.98 -9.54 -20.57
C ALA A 64 -29.54 -8.77 -21.77
N GLU A 65 -30.67 -8.07 -21.62
CA GLU A 65 -31.28 -7.26 -22.67
C GLU A 65 -30.36 -6.13 -23.13
N GLU A 66 -29.76 -5.37 -22.19
CA GLU A 66 -28.87 -4.25 -22.51
C GLU A 66 -27.52 -4.70 -23.11
N LEU A 67 -26.97 -5.83 -22.66
CA LEU A 67 -25.72 -6.37 -23.19
C LEU A 67 -25.91 -7.11 -24.53
N TYR A 68 -27.05 -7.79 -24.73
CA TYR A 68 -27.38 -8.44 -25.99
C TYR A 68 -27.65 -7.42 -27.10
N THR A 69 -28.48 -6.41 -26.83
CA THR A 69 -28.85 -5.38 -27.84
C THR A 69 -27.67 -4.49 -28.26
N LYS A 70 -26.77 -4.13 -27.34
CA LYS A 70 -25.63 -3.25 -27.66
C LYS A 70 -24.37 -3.99 -28.13
N LYS A 71 -24.16 -5.26 -27.73
CA LYS A 71 -22.88 -5.96 -27.88
C LYS A 71 -22.98 -7.46 -28.23
N GLY A 72 -24.17 -8.01 -28.46
CA GLY A 72 -24.35 -9.40 -28.91
C GLY A 72 -24.05 -10.49 -27.88
N ILE A 73 -23.84 -10.13 -26.60
CA ILE A 73 -23.51 -11.09 -25.55
C ILE A 73 -24.71 -12.00 -25.25
N SER A 74 -24.52 -13.31 -25.39
CA SER A 74 -25.59 -14.29 -25.10
C SER A 74 -25.99 -14.29 -23.61
N ARG A 75 -27.28 -14.58 -23.33
CA ARG A 75 -27.81 -14.66 -21.95
C ARG A 75 -27.02 -15.63 -21.06
N MET A 76 -26.55 -16.75 -21.61
CA MET A 76 -25.70 -17.73 -20.92
C MET A 76 -24.34 -17.15 -20.48
N MET A 77 -23.78 -16.23 -21.27
CA MET A 77 -22.52 -15.55 -20.94
C MET A 77 -22.73 -14.48 -19.87
N VAL A 78 -23.85 -13.74 -19.91
CA VAL A 78 -24.24 -12.80 -18.84
C VAL A 78 -24.42 -13.50 -17.50
N GLN A 79 -25.06 -14.68 -17.49
CA GLN A 79 -25.21 -15.50 -16.29
C GLN A 79 -23.84 -15.84 -15.66
N ARG A 80 -22.87 -16.31 -16.47
CA ARG A 80 -21.50 -16.62 -16.00
C ARG A 80 -20.77 -15.42 -15.41
N ILE A 81 -20.92 -14.22 -16.01
CA ILE A 81 -20.32 -12.99 -15.45
C ILE A 81 -20.88 -12.73 -14.05
N LEU A 82 -22.21 -12.80 -13.90
CA LEU A 82 -22.87 -12.50 -12.62
C LEU A 82 -22.56 -13.56 -11.56
N GLU A 83 -22.42 -14.83 -11.94
CA GLU A 83 -21.97 -15.91 -11.07
C GLU A 83 -20.51 -15.72 -10.61
N GLN A 84 -19.60 -15.32 -11.50
CA GLN A 84 -18.21 -15.01 -11.14
C GLN A 84 -18.10 -13.75 -10.26
N MET A 85 -18.86 -12.70 -10.56
CA MET A 85 -18.90 -11.50 -9.72
C MET A 85 -19.57 -11.74 -8.36
N ALA A 86 -20.43 -12.75 -8.24
CA ALA A 86 -21.00 -13.18 -6.97
C ALA A 86 -20.05 -14.09 -6.17
N SER A 87 -19.35 -15.04 -6.80
CA SER A 87 -18.39 -15.92 -6.13
C SER A 87 -17.21 -15.15 -5.51
N THR A 88 -16.82 -14.06 -6.16
CA THR A 88 -15.77 -13.12 -5.76
C THR A 88 -16.28 -12.05 -4.79
N SER A 89 -17.55 -12.14 -4.38
CA SER A 89 -18.24 -11.22 -3.47
C SER A 89 -18.30 -9.75 -3.94
N LEU A 90 -18.03 -9.44 -5.21
CA LEU A 90 -18.23 -8.10 -5.78
C LEU A 90 -19.72 -7.74 -5.87
N LEU A 91 -20.54 -8.71 -6.28
CA LEU A 91 -22.00 -8.62 -6.28
C LEU A 91 -22.60 -9.57 -5.24
N ARG A 92 -23.84 -9.28 -4.83
CA ARG A 92 -24.70 -10.20 -4.07
C ARG A 92 -26.08 -10.29 -4.71
N LYS A 93 -26.74 -11.43 -4.56
CA LYS A 93 -28.11 -11.66 -5.01
C LYS A 93 -29.09 -11.31 -3.88
N THR A 94 -30.06 -10.46 -4.15
CA THR A 94 -31.08 -10.05 -3.17
C THR A 94 -32.20 -11.08 -3.07
N SER A 95 -33.02 -11.00 -2.02
CA SER A 95 -34.19 -11.88 -1.83
C SER A 95 -35.22 -11.80 -2.97
N GLY A 96 -35.23 -10.69 -3.72
CA GLY A 96 -36.04 -10.52 -4.93
C GLY A 96 -35.39 -11.02 -6.23
N GLY A 97 -34.31 -11.80 -6.14
CA GLY A 97 -33.63 -12.41 -7.30
C GLY A 97 -32.75 -11.46 -8.14
N LYS A 98 -32.65 -10.19 -7.75
CA LYS A 98 -31.83 -9.16 -8.42
C LYS A 98 -30.38 -9.19 -7.91
N TYR A 99 -29.45 -8.68 -8.69
CA TYR A 99 -28.07 -8.46 -8.26
C TYR A 99 -27.86 -7.00 -7.82
N GLU A 100 -26.95 -6.78 -6.88
CA GLU A 100 -26.45 -5.47 -6.45
C GLU A 100 -25.00 -5.55 -5.95
N LEU A 101 -24.32 -4.41 -5.86
CA LEU A 101 -22.98 -4.31 -5.27
C LEU A 101 -22.98 -4.69 -3.79
N SER A 102 -22.06 -5.58 -3.41
CA SER A 102 -21.91 -6.05 -2.04
C SER A 102 -21.55 -4.96 -1.02
N ASN A 103 -21.79 -5.24 0.26
CA ASN A 103 -21.44 -4.37 1.38
C ASN A 103 -20.08 -4.77 1.97
N ASN A 104 -19.07 -4.93 1.12
CA ASN A 104 -17.69 -5.21 1.52
C ASN A 104 -16.72 -4.19 0.90
N LEU A 105 -15.48 -4.21 1.39
CA LEU A 105 -14.42 -3.26 1.00
C LEU A 105 -14.12 -3.30 -0.50
N LEU A 106 -14.10 -4.49 -1.11
CA LEU A 106 -13.84 -4.67 -2.54
C LEU A 106 -14.93 -4.02 -3.41
N ALA A 107 -16.20 -4.26 -3.10
CA ALA A 107 -17.32 -3.64 -3.80
C ALA A 107 -17.45 -2.12 -3.51
N GLN A 108 -17.03 -1.65 -2.33
CA GLN A 108 -16.94 -0.22 -2.03
C GLN A 108 -15.82 0.48 -2.84
N ARG A 109 -14.67 -0.18 -3.04
CA ARG A 109 -13.62 0.33 -3.93
C ARG A 109 -14.02 0.27 -5.41
N ALA A 110 -14.65 -0.81 -5.85
CA ALA A 110 -15.25 -0.91 -7.19
C ALA A 110 -16.25 0.23 -7.45
N PHE A 111 -17.11 0.53 -6.47
CA PHE A 111 -18.02 1.67 -6.51
C PHE A 111 -17.27 3.00 -6.69
N GLN A 112 -16.25 3.27 -5.86
CA GLN A 112 -15.47 4.51 -5.94
C GLN A 112 -14.72 4.67 -7.28
N LYS A 113 -14.08 3.59 -7.79
CA LYS A 113 -13.35 3.59 -9.06
C LYS A 113 -14.28 3.92 -10.23
N VAL A 114 -15.38 3.16 -10.34
CA VAL A 114 -16.35 3.32 -11.43
C VAL A 114 -17.15 4.63 -11.31
N GLU A 115 -17.39 5.15 -10.11
CA GLU A 115 -17.95 6.50 -9.94
C GLU A 115 -16.96 7.58 -10.39
N ALA A 116 -15.68 7.48 -10.06
CA ALA A 116 -14.65 8.42 -10.50
C ALA A 116 -14.50 8.43 -12.03
N GLU A 117 -14.45 7.26 -12.67
CA GLU A 117 -14.46 7.11 -14.14
C GLU A 117 -15.73 7.75 -14.75
N ASN A 118 -16.91 7.42 -14.22
CA ASN A 118 -18.17 8.04 -14.65
C ASN A 118 -18.20 9.56 -14.45
N ARG A 119 -17.51 10.10 -13.45
CA ARG A 119 -17.38 11.55 -13.23
C ARG A 119 -16.52 12.19 -14.31
N VAL A 120 -15.40 11.56 -14.67
CA VAL A 120 -14.53 11.99 -15.78
C VAL A 120 -15.28 11.96 -17.11
N LEU A 121 -16.01 10.88 -17.42
CA LEU A 121 -16.81 10.77 -18.65
C LEU A 121 -17.93 11.83 -18.72
N ARG A 122 -18.58 12.16 -17.60
CA ARG A 122 -19.55 13.28 -17.53
C ARG A 122 -18.89 14.63 -17.83
N THR A 123 -17.71 14.89 -17.25
CA THR A 123 -16.94 16.11 -17.54
C THR A 123 -16.51 16.17 -19.01
N MET A 124 -16.04 15.06 -19.59
CA MET A 124 -15.67 14.99 -21.01
C MET A 124 -16.84 15.34 -21.93
N ARG A 125 -18.03 14.74 -21.71
CA ARG A 125 -19.27 15.09 -22.45
C ARG A 125 -19.65 16.57 -22.27
N SER A 126 -19.58 17.08 -21.04
CA SER A 126 -19.89 18.49 -20.75
C SER A 126 -18.99 19.45 -21.51
N THR A 127 -17.68 19.17 -21.56
CA THR A 127 -16.70 19.99 -22.28
C THR A 127 -16.83 19.87 -23.79
N ILE A 128 -17.17 18.68 -24.33
CA ILE A 128 -17.48 18.52 -25.77
C ILE A 128 -18.68 19.41 -26.14
N ARG A 129 -19.78 19.37 -25.35
CA ARG A 129 -20.96 20.23 -25.58
C ARG A 129 -20.66 21.71 -25.47
N ASP A 130 -19.92 22.13 -24.45
CA ASP A 130 -19.55 23.53 -24.24
C ASP A 130 -18.71 24.08 -25.40
N ARG A 131 -17.71 23.30 -25.86
CA ARG A 131 -16.89 23.66 -27.03
C ARG A 131 -17.67 23.64 -28.34
N MET A 132 -18.57 22.67 -28.53
CA MET A 132 -19.47 22.60 -29.68
C MET A 132 -20.43 23.80 -29.73
N ALA A 133 -21.02 24.18 -28.59
CA ALA A 133 -21.87 25.36 -28.47
C ALA A 133 -21.13 26.67 -28.77
N ARG A 134 -19.84 26.75 -28.40
CA ARG A 134 -18.95 27.88 -28.73
C ARG A 134 -18.35 27.84 -30.14
N LYS A 135 -18.57 26.75 -30.89
CA LYS A 135 -17.96 26.47 -32.21
C LYS A 135 -16.42 26.46 -32.20
N GLU A 136 -15.83 26.05 -31.08
CA GLU A 136 -14.37 26.00 -30.89
C GLU A 136 -13.85 24.57 -31.03
N PHE A 137 -13.17 24.24 -32.13
CA PHE A 137 -12.60 22.89 -32.33
C PHE A 137 -11.72 22.44 -31.17
N LEU A 138 -11.80 21.15 -30.84
CA LEU A 138 -11.03 20.53 -29.77
C LEU A 138 -9.54 20.49 -30.15
N ASP A 139 -8.67 20.86 -29.19
CA ASP A 139 -7.22 20.86 -29.41
C ASP A 139 -6.60 19.45 -29.40
N GLU A 140 -5.31 19.35 -29.74
CA GLU A 140 -4.63 18.05 -29.89
C GLU A 140 -4.54 17.29 -28.57
N HIS A 141 -4.33 18.01 -27.48
CA HIS A 141 -4.23 17.42 -26.15
C HIS A 141 -5.58 16.85 -25.72
N TYR A 142 -6.66 17.62 -25.90
CA TYR A 142 -8.01 17.19 -25.57
C TYR A 142 -8.51 16.06 -26.48
N LEU A 143 -8.20 16.10 -27.78
CA LEU A 143 -8.55 15.01 -28.70
C LEU A 143 -7.80 13.71 -28.37
N ASN A 144 -6.50 13.77 -28.09
CA ASN A 144 -5.75 12.59 -27.65
C ASN A 144 -6.31 12.06 -26.32
N TYR A 145 -6.68 12.95 -25.40
CA TYR A 145 -7.28 12.63 -24.11
C TYR A 145 -8.63 11.92 -24.21
N ILE A 146 -9.52 12.30 -25.15
CA ILE A 146 -10.79 11.59 -25.39
C ILE A 146 -10.68 10.41 -26.36
N THR A 147 -9.56 10.27 -27.10
CA THR A 147 -9.40 9.23 -28.14
C THR A 147 -9.51 7.81 -27.58
N SER A 148 -8.95 7.54 -26.40
CA SER A 148 -9.03 6.25 -25.72
C SER A 148 -10.40 5.96 -25.09
N SER A 149 -11.26 6.98 -24.95
CA SER A 149 -12.54 6.90 -24.22
C SER A 149 -13.76 7.12 -25.12
N LEU A 150 -13.55 7.33 -26.42
CA LEU A 150 -14.60 7.69 -27.39
C LEU A 150 -15.73 6.64 -27.48
N ASP A 151 -15.37 5.35 -27.43
CA ASP A 151 -16.34 4.24 -27.43
C ASP A 151 -17.13 4.13 -26.11
N LEU A 152 -16.55 4.61 -25.00
CA LEU A 152 -17.20 4.66 -23.67
C LEU A 152 -18.10 5.88 -23.51
N LEU A 153 -17.84 6.95 -24.29
CA LEU A 153 -18.58 8.20 -24.23
C LEU A 153 -19.96 8.15 -24.91
N GLU A 154 -20.35 7.05 -25.58
CA GLU A 154 -21.66 6.81 -26.24
C GLU A 154 -22.28 8.13 -26.77
N LEU A 155 -21.55 8.84 -27.64
CA LEU A 155 -21.89 10.21 -28.06
C LEU A 155 -23.07 10.23 -29.06
N PRO A 156 -23.99 11.22 -28.97
CA PRO A 156 -24.92 11.53 -30.05
C PRO A 156 -24.19 11.82 -31.37
N ALA A 157 -24.85 11.60 -32.51
CA ALA A 157 -24.25 11.75 -33.84
C ALA A 157 -23.61 13.13 -34.07
N GLU A 158 -24.26 14.20 -33.60
CA GLU A 158 -23.77 15.59 -33.69
C GLU A 158 -22.49 15.81 -32.86
N GLU A 159 -22.45 15.34 -31.60
CA GLU A 159 -21.27 15.43 -30.74
C GLU A 159 -20.09 14.61 -31.31
N ALA A 160 -20.37 13.45 -31.91
CA ALA A 160 -19.35 12.60 -32.55
C ALA A 160 -18.78 13.22 -33.85
N GLU A 161 -19.62 13.90 -34.64
CA GLU A 161 -19.20 14.60 -35.87
C GLU A 161 -18.26 15.76 -35.56
N PHE A 162 -18.59 16.58 -34.56
CA PHE A 162 -17.75 17.70 -34.11
C PHE A 162 -16.34 17.24 -33.63
N VAL A 163 -16.26 16.10 -32.92
CA VAL A 163 -14.98 15.50 -32.50
C VAL A 163 -14.15 15.04 -33.70
N ARG A 164 -14.80 14.48 -34.74
CA ARG A 164 -14.15 14.04 -35.99
C ARG A 164 -13.60 15.24 -36.79
N GLU A 165 -14.37 16.31 -36.96
CA GLU A 165 -13.89 17.53 -37.65
C GLU A 165 -12.68 18.15 -36.93
N SER A 166 -12.73 18.21 -35.60
CA SER A 166 -11.62 18.70 -34.78
C SER A 166 -10.33 17.91 -35.05
N ARG A 167 -10.41 16.58 -35.17
CA ARG A 167 -9.25 15.70 -35.44
C ARG A 167 -8.64 15.95 -36.81
N ASP A 168 -9.47 16.13 -37.84
CA ASP A 168 -9.01 16.39 -39.21
C ASP A 168 -8.25 17.71 -39.33
N GLN A 169 -8.65 18.75 -38.59
CA GLN A 169 -7.95 20.04 -38.54
C GLN A 169 -6.50 19.88 -38.08
N ILE A 170 -6.24 18.98 -37.13
CA ILE A 170 -4.92 18.76 -36.53
C ILE A 170 -4.05 17.87 -37.40
N LEU A 171 -4.61 16.84 -38.04
CA LEU A 171 -3.90 16.03 -39.03
C LEU A 171 -3.39 16.88 -40.21
N ARG A 172 -4.16 17.89 -40.64
CA ARG A 172 -3.72 18.88 -41.64
C ARG A 172 -2.52 19.72 -41.15
N ARG A 173 -2.48 20.10 -39.86
CA ARG A 173 -1.31 20.79 -39.25
C ARG A 173 -0.09 19.86 -39.16
N LYS A 174 -0.27 18.58 -38.78
CA LYS A 174 0.82 17.60 -38.70
C LYS A 174 1.45 17.29 -40.05
N ARG A 175 0.67 17.12 -41.13
CA ARG A 175 1.25 16.91 -42.48
C ARG A 175 2.19 18.04 -42.91
N ARG A 176 1.88 19.30 -42.58
CA ARG A 176 2.76 20.45 -42.84
C ARG A 176 4.08 20.39 -42.06
N ARG A 177 4.07 19.92 -40.81
CA ARG A 177 5.30 19.70 -40.01
C ARG A 177 6.11 18.49 -40.47
N GLY A 178 5.44 17.38 -40.81
CA GLY A 178 6.08 16.15 -41.27
C GLY A 178 6.89 16.35 -42.55
N PHE A 179 6.35 17.10 -43.51
CA PHE A 179 7.04 17.46 -44.76
C PHE A 179 8.40 18.13 -44.52
N LEU A 180 8.46 19.09 -43.57
CA LEU A 180 9.70 19.76 -43.18
C LEU A 180 10.70 18.80 -42.51
N LEU A 181 10.22 17.85 -41.72
CA LEU A 181 11.08 16.86 -41.03
C LEU A 181 11.69 15.84 -42.00
N THR A 182 10.92 15.36 -42.99
CA THR A 182 11.46 14.45 -44.03
C THR A 182 12.59 15.09 -44.83
N LEU A 183 12.52 16.40 -45.09
CA LEU A 183 13.56 17.15 -45.80
C LEU A 183 14.87 17.25 -45.00
N PHE A 184 14.79 17.15 -43.67
CA PHE A 184 15.95 17.14 -42.77
C PHE A 184 16.57 15.73 -42.67
N ILE A 185 15.75 14.68 -42.64
CA ILE A 185 16.21 13.29 -42.54
C ILE A 185 16.89 12.81 -43.83
N THR A 186 16.42 13.24 -45.01
CA THR A 186 17.08 12.90 -46.28
C THR A 186 18.49 13.48 -46.39
N ALA A 187 18.73 14.67 -45.83
CA ALA A 187 20.06 15.27 -45.75
C ALA A 187 21.02 14.44 -44.87
N ILE A 188 20.54 13.90 -43.76
CA ILE A 188 21.33 13.04 -42.85
C ILE A 188 21.64 11.69 -43.52
N MET A 189 20.65 11.07 -44.17
CA MET A 189 20.83 9.80 -44.91
C MET A 189 21.84 9.93 -46.05
N ALA A 190 21.88 11.07 -46.76
CA ALA A 190 22.87 11.33 -47.80
C ALA A 190 24.31 11.35 -47.26
N MET A 191 24.53 11.91 -46.06
CA MET A 191 25.85 11.88 -45.41
C MET A 191 26.26 10.48 -44.94
N ALA A 192 25.31 9.67 -44.45
CA ALA A 192 25.59 8.28 -44.07
C ALA A 192 25.94 7.39 -45.26
N LEU A 193 25.31 7.61 -46.43
CA LEU A 193 25.57 6.85 -47.66
C LEU A 193 26.99 7.09 -48.20
N LEU A 194 27.51 8.31 -48.07
CA LEU A 194 28.91 8.65 -48.40
C LEU A 194 29.92 7.88 -47.51
N ALA A 195 29.63 7.72 -46.22
CA ALA A 195 30.47 6.95 -45.31
C ALA A 195 30.44 5.43 -45.61
N GLY A 196 29.28 4.89 -46.01
CA GLY A 196 29.13 3.47 -46.36
C GLY A 196 29.95 3.05 -47.59
N ILE A 197 30.10 3.94 -48.58
CA ILE A 197 30.87 3.66 -49.81
C ILE A 197 32.36 3.40 -49.49
N GLN A 198 32.97 4.15 -48.58
CA GLN A 198 34.36 3.94 -48.15
C GLN A 198 34.60 2.59 -47.45
N THR A 199 33.60 2.04 -46.75
CA THR A 199 33.72 0.73 -46.09
C THR A 199 33.51 -0.48 -47.01
N CYS A 200 33.02 -0.27 -48.24
CA CYS A 200 32.72 -1.37 -49.16
C CYS A 200 33.94 -1.79 -50.00
N GLU A 201 34.91 -0.89 -50.24
CA GLU A 201 36.12 -1.21 -51.01
C GLU A 201 37.08 -2.17 -50.29
N THR A 202 37.14 -2.13 -48.95
CA THR A 202 38.03 -3.00 -48.16
C THR A 202 37.57 -4.46 -48.14
N ARG A 203 36.25 -4.71 -48.18
CA ARG A 203 35.70 -6.07 -48.15
C ARG A 203 35.87 -6.81 -49.48
N ARG A 204 35.88 -6.07 -50.60
CA ARG A 204 35.96 -6.61 -51.97
C ARG A 204 37.24 -7.42 -52.24
N LYS A 205 38.34 -7.15 -51.55
CA LYS A 205 39.62 -7.88 -51.69
C LYS A 205 39.75 -9.17 -50.86
N SER A 206 38.77 -9.49 -50.01
CA SER A 206 38.89 -10.59 -49.03
C SER A 206 38.22 -11.91 -49.46
N ILE A 207 37.41 -11.90 -50.51
CA ILE A 207 36.63 -13.07 -50.98
C ILE A 207 37.20 -13.62 -52.30
N GLU A 208 38.03 -12.84 -53.01
CA GLU A 208 38.65 -13.18 -54.30
C GLU A 208 39.80 -14.20 -54.20
N LEU A 209 40.02 -14.80 -53.02
CA LEU A 209 41.14 -15.68 -52.68
C LEU A 209 40.73 -17.05 -52.11
N ALA A 210 39.43 -17.35 -52.03
CA ALA A 210 38.90 -18.59 -51.43
C ALA A 210 38.22 -19.55 -52.43
N GLU A 211 37.91 -19.10 -53.66
CA GLU A 211 37.16 -19.89 -54.66
C GLU A 211 37.77 -19.82 -56.07
N LYS A 212 38.99 -20.35 -56.25
CA LYS A 212 39.43 -20.99 -57.51
C LYS A 212 40.76 -21.75 -57.40
N ASN A 213 40.63 -23.02 -57.02
CA ASN A 213 41.38 -24.21 -57.44
C ASN A 213 41.07 -25.28 -56.37
N GLU A 214 40.21 -26.27 -56.58
CA GLU A 214 40.14 -27.18 -57.74
C GLU A 214 41.52 -27.75 -58.06
N GLU A 215 41.76 -29.01 -57.68
CA GLU A 215 42.19 -30.05 -58.64
C GLU A 215 41.99 -31.47 -58.07
N LEU A 216 40.96 -32.13 -58.61
CA LEU A 216 41.02 -33.46 -59.21
C LEU A 216 41.38 -34.74 -58.40
N LYS A 217 40.44 -35.70 -58.51
CA LYS A 217 40.62 -37.17 -58.62
C LYS A 217 41.12 -37.92 -57.35
N GLY A 218 40.70 -39.16 -57.10
CA GLY A 218 39.86 -40.07 -57.89
C GLY A 218 40.41 -41.51 -57.86
N SER A 219 39.60 -42.47 -58.33
CA SER A 219 39.82 -43.94 -58.33
C SER A 219 39.70 -44.66 -56.97
N ARG A 220 38.98 -45.79 -56.75
CA ARG A 220 38.39 -46.89 -57.59
C ARG A 220 39.26 -48.17 -57.61
N ASP A 221 38.56 -49.31 -57.72
CA ASP A 221 39.01 -50.71 -57.89
C ASP A 221 39.55 -51.39 -56.63
N SER A 222 39.24 -52.66 -56.29
CA SER A 222 38.35 -53.72 -56.85
C SER A 222 37.93 -54.65 -55.68
N LEU A 223 36.84 -55.43 -55.62
CA LEU A 223 36.15 -56.37 -56.54
C LEU A 223 36.93 -57.63 -56.97
N SER A 224 36.79 -58.71 -56.19
CA SER A 224 36.90 -60.14 -56.57
C SER A 224 36.47 -60.98 -55.33
N GLN A 225 35.41 -61.80 -55.33
CA GLN A 225 35.34 -63.22 -55.81
C GLN A 225 36.43 -64.13 -55.19
N ALA A 226 36.22 -65.42 -54.86
CA ALA A 226 35.11 -66.39 -54.90
C ALA A 226 35.49 -67.55 -53.93
N VAL A 227 34.61 -68.17 -53.13
CA VAL A 227 33.66 -69.28 -53.44
C VAL A 227 34.33 -70.61 -53.87
N GLU A 228 34.07 -71.66 -53.09
CA GLU A 228 34.15 -73.13 -53.35
C GLU A 228 35.51 -73.78 -53.69
N SER A 229 35.93 -74.87 -53.00
CA SER A 229 35.63 -76.30 -53.28
C SER A 229 36.42 -77.21 -52.28
N GLU A 230 36.27 -78.53 -52.08
CA GLU A 230 35.35 -79.62 -52.52
C GLU A 230 35.29 -80.73 -51.40
N ARG A 231 34.24 -81.59 -51.25
CA ARG A 231 34.05 -83.01 -51.69
C ARG A 231 35.19 -84.05 -51.41
N PHE A 232 35.00 -85.38 -51.31
CA PHE A 232 33.88 -86.30 -50.97
C PHE A 232 34.41 -87.79 -50.99
N LEU A 233 33.77 -88.73 -50.26
CA LEU A 233 33.74 -90.22 -50.42
C LEU A 233 34.90 -91.21 -50.04
N ASN A 234 34.44 -92.35 -49.44
CA ASN A 234 34.90 -93.77 -49.58
C ASN A 234 36.25 -94.23 -48.97
N LYS A 235 36.51 -95.52 -48.64
CA LYS A 235 35.76 -96.80 -48.84
C LYS A 235 36.20 -97.92 -47.86
N GLU A 236 35.33 -98.94 -47.68
CA GLU A 236 35.62 -100.40 -47.52
C GLU A 236 36.43 -101.03 -46.37
N ALA A 237 35.91 -102.18 -45.92
CA ALA A 237 36.64 -103.43 -45.57
C ALA A 237 37.50 -103.45 -44.26
N GLN A 238 37.76 -104.60 -43.59
CA GLN A 238 37.43 -106.00 -43.87
C GLN A 238 37.50 -106.88 -42.59
N GLU A 239 36.73 -107.97 -42.58
CA GLU A 239 37.07 -109.33 -42.10
C GLU A 239 37.42 -109.71 -40.62
N ASN A 240 37.10 -110.99 -40.36
CA ASN A 240 37.57 -111.87 -39.28
C ASN A 240 37.07 -111.57 -37.84
N LEU A 241 36.02 -112.18 -37.30
CA LEU A 241 35.39 -113.50 -37.54
C LEU A 241 36.37 -114.69 -37.46
N ARG A 242 35.98 -115.73 -36.71
CA ARG A 242 36.60 -117.08 -36.65
C ARG A 242 37.90 -117.23 -35.83
N PHE A 243 37.82 -116.98 -34.52
CA PHE A 243 38.21 -118.05 -33.59
C PHE A 243 36.98 -118.52 -32.81
N ALA A 244 36.17 -119.29 -33.52
CA ALA A 244 34.87 -119.75 -33.08
C ALA A 244 34.99 -121.14 -32.44
N ILE A 245 34.10 -121.42 -31.47
CA ILE A 245 33.62 -122.76 -31.14
C ILE A 245 34.68 -123.71 -30.56
N ALA A 246 34.90 -123.62 -29.24
CA ALA A 246 35.45 -124.71 -28.44
C ALA A 246 34.75 -124.84 -27.06
N GLU A 247 34.56 -123.73 -26.33
CA GLU A 247 33.98 -123.76 -24.97
C GLU A 247 32.44 -123.76 -24.91
N ALA A 248 31.78 -123.98 -26.04
CA ALA A 248 30.33 -124.01 -26.21
C ALA A 248 29.61 -125.22 -25.55
N ARG A 249 30.21 -125.88 -24.56
CA ARG A 249 29.64 -127.03 -23.83
C ARG A 249 29.79 -127.00 -22.29
N ARG A 250 30.53 -126.04 -21.72
CA ARG A 250 30.47 -125.73 -20.27
C ARG A 250 29.53 -124.56 -19.95
N ALA A 251 29.07 -123.82 -20.95
CA ALA A 251 28.19 -122.67 -20.80
C ALA A 251 26.77 -123.03 -20.32
N ASP A 252 26.19 -124.17 -20.74
CA ASP A 252 24.74 -124.38 -20.61
C ASP A 252 24.22 -124.56 -19.17
N SER A 253 24.92 -125.32 -18.31
CA SER A 253 24.46 -125.52 -16.93
C SER A 253 24.64 -124.27 -16.05
N LEU A 254 25.69 -123.47 -16.32
CA LEU A 254 25.88 -122.17 -15.68
C LEU A 254 24.91 -121.13 -16.26
N SER A 255 24.60 -121.19 -17.56
CA SER A 255 23.60 -120.35 -18.23
C SER A 255 22.22 -120.49 -17.58
N LEU A 256 21.79 -121.70 -17.19
CA LEU A 256 20.48 -121.89 -16.57
C LEU A 256 20.35 -121.22 -15.19
N LEU A 257 21.39 -121.28 -14.34
CA LEU A 257 21.39 -120.61 -13.04
C LEU A 257 21.68 -119.10 -13.17
N ALA A 258 22.55 -118.71 -14.10
CA ALA A 258 22.84 -117.31 -14.42
C ALA A 258 21.63 -116.61 -15.04
N THR A 259 20.83 -117.28 -15.88
CA THR A 259 19.58 -116.71 -16.43
C THR A 259 18.48 -116.61 -15.38
N ALA A 260 18.40 -117.54 -14.41
CA ALA A 260 17.50 -117.42 -13.27
C ALA A 260 17.87 -116.22 -12.37
N ASN A 261 19.16 -116.08 -12.02
CA ASN A 261 19.65 -114.96 -11.23
C ASN A 261 19.59 -113.63 -12.00
N ALA A 262 19.89 -113.61 -13.30
CA ALA A 262 19.73 -112.44 -14.15
C ALA A 262 18.25 -112.03 -14.30
N LYS A 263 17.31 -112.99 -14.33
CA LYS A 263 15.86 -112.67 -14.29
C LYS A 263 15.45 -112.03 -12.95
N ARG A 264 15.95 -112.52 -11.81
CA ARG A 264 15.71 -111.90 -10.49
C ARG A 264 16.35 -110.52 -10.39
N ALA A 265 17.64 -110.38 -10.69
CA ALA A 265 18.35 -109.10 -10.69
C ALA A 265 17.72 -108.09 -11.66
N LYS A 266 17.21 -108.53 -12.82
CA LYS A 266 16.47 -107.67 -13.76
C LYS A 266 15.10 -107.25 -13.21
N ALA A 267 14.38 -108.12 -12.52
CA ALA A 267 13.12 -107.77 -11.85
C ALA A 267 13.36 -106.79 -10.67
N GLU A 268 14.43 -106.97 -9.91
CA GLU A 268 14.85 -106.07 -8.83
C GLU A 268 15.34 -104.72 -9.38
N ALA A 269 16.11 -104.71 -10.46
CA ALA A 269 16.53 -103.49 -11.15
C ALA A 269 15.32 -102.72 -11.74
N ILE A 270 14.30 -103.42 -12.25
CA ILE A 270 13.03 -102.78 -12.67
C ILE A 270 12.33 -102.13 -11.48
N ARG A 271 12.16 -102.85 -10.35
CA ARG A 271 11.55 -102.28 -9.13
C ARG A 271 12.36 -101.12 -8.56
N ALA A 272 13.69 -101.20 -8.58
CA ALA A 272 14.58 -100.12 -8.14
C ALA A 272 14.45 -98.89 -9.05
N ASN A 273 14.32 -99.08 -10.37
CA ASN A 273 14.09 -98.01 -11.33
C ASN A 273 12.68 -97.39 -11.18
N GLU A 274 11.65 -98.20 -10.93
CA GLU A 274 10.30 -97.71 -10.61
C GLU A 274 10.27 -96.90 -9.31
N ASN A 275 10.95 -97.36 -8.26
CA ASN A 275 11.08 -96.64 -7.00
C ASN A 275 11.92 -95.37 -7.15
N ALA A 276 13.00 -95.40 -7.94
CA ALA A 276 13.79 -94.21 -8.26
C ALA A 276 12.95 -93.17 -9.03
N LYS A 277 12.13 -93.60 -10.00
CA LYS A 277 11.16 -92.71 -10.69
C LYS A 277 10.13 -92.12 -9.72
N LYS A 278 9.56 -92.92 -8.81
CA LYS A 278 8.63 -92.42 -7.77
C LYS A 278 9.29 -91.38 -6.89
N ALA A 279 10.48 -91.68 -6.34
CA ALA A 279 11.25 -90.74 -5.53
C ALA A 279 11.63 -89.47 -6.31
N GLN A 280 11.92 -89.57 -7.62
CA GLN A 280 12.18 -88.41 -8.48
C GLN A 280 10.91 -87.57 -8.71
N THR A 281 9.73 -88.19 -8.86
CA THR A 281 8.45 -87.45 -8.95
C THR A 281 8.04 -86.81 -7.62
N GLU A 282 8.32 -87.46 -6.48
CA GLU A 282 8.08 -86.91 -5.14
C GLU A 282 9.04 -85.74 -4.85
N LYS A 283 10.32 -85.88 -5.20
CA LYS A 283 11.29 -84.78 -5.13
C LYS A 283 10.85 -83.59 -5.99
N ALA A 284 10.49 -83.82 -7.26
CA ALA A 284 10.01 -82.76 -8.14
C ALA A 284 8.70 -82.11 -7.67
N ARG A 285 7.87 -82.84 -6.92
CA ARG A 285 6.69 -82.29 -6.24
C ARG A 285 7.08 -81.44 -5.04
N ALA A 286 7.97 -81.92 -4.18
CA ALA A 286 8.47 -81.19 -3.01
C ALA A 286 9.21 -79.90 -3.41
N GLU A 287 9.98 -79.93 -4.51
CA GLU A 287 10.61 -78.74 -5.10
C GLU A 287 9.57 -77.71 -5.57
N ARG A 288 8.50 -78.14 -6.26
CA ARG A 288 7.39 -77.25 -6.66
C ARG A 288 6.62 -76.66 -5.47
N GLU A 289 6.42 -77.46 -4.42
CA GLU A 289 5.76 -77.02 -3.18
C GLU A 289 6.64 -76.03 -2.40
N ALA A 290 7.96 -76.26 -2.34
CA ALA A 290 8.93 -75.32 -1.77
C ALA A 290 8.99 -74.00 -2.57
N ASP A 291 9.06 -74.07 -3.90
CA ASP A 291 8.99 -72.89 -4.78
C ASP A 291 7.69 -72.09 -4.61
N ALA A 292 6.56 -72.78 -4.42
CA ALA A 292 5.28 -72.15 -4.14
C ALA A 292 5.27 -71.46 -2.78
N ALA A 293 5.85 -72.09 -1.74
CA ALA A 293 6.00 -71.49 -0.42
C ALA A 293 6.94 -70.27 -0.43
N ILE A 294 8.03 -70.29 -1.21
CA ILE A 294 8.93 -69.15 -1.41
C ILE A 294 8.18 -67.99 -2.07
N ARG A 295 7.49 -68.24 -3.20
CA ARG A 295 6.67 -67.22 -3.88
C ARG A 295 5.58 -66.64 -2.98
N SER A 296 4.93 -67.47 -2.16
CA SER A 296 3.94 -67.03 -1.17
C SER A 296 4.56 -66.17 -0.07
N ARG A 297 5.75 -66.53 0.44
CA ARG A 297 6.47 -65.72 1.43
C ARG A 297 6.95 -64.38 0.86
N GLU A 298 7.36 -64.35 -0.40
CA GLU A 298 7.71 -63.12 -1.10
C GLU A 298 6.48 -62.22 -1.34
N SER A 299 5.34 -62.78 -1.74
CA SER A 299 4.11 -61.99 -1.90
C SER A 299 3.62 -61.43 -0.57
N ALA A 300 3.67 -62.22 0.51
CA ALA A 300 3.37 -61.76 1.87
C ALA A 300 4.30 -60.61 2.32
N ARG A 301 5.62 -60.72 2.09
CA ARG A 301 6.58 -59.63 2.37
C ARG A 301 6.33 -58.37 1.54
N ARG A 302 5.93 -58.50 0.27
CA ARG A 302 5.58 -57.35 -0.57
C ARG A 302 4.31 -56.65 -0.04
N ALA A 303 3.29 -57.43 0.34
CA ALA A 303 2.07 -56.91 0.95
C ALA A 303 2.33 -56.26 2.32
N GLU A 304 3.20 -56.83 3.14
CA GLU A 304 3.64 -56.26 4.42
C GLU A 304 4.37 -54.92 4.21
N ALA A 305 5.33 -54.86 3.29
CA ALA A 305 6.04 -53.62 2.96
C ALA A 305 5.12 -52.55 2.32
N GLU A 306 4.07 -52.96 1.61
CA GLU A 306 3.03 -52.06 1.11
C GLU A 306 2.11 -51.56 2.24
N ALA A 307 1.70 -52.44 3.16
CA ALA A 307 0.93 -52.07 4.35
C ALA A 307 1.68 -51.10 5.27
N VAL A 308 2.99 -51.31 5.49
CA VAL A 308 3.84 -50.39 6.27
C VAL A 308 3.92 -49.02 5.59
N ARG A 309 4.20 -48.95 4.29
CA ARG A 309 4.22 -47.67 3.55
C ARG A 309 2.85 -46.98 3.53
N SER A 310 1.77 -47.75 3.46
CA SER A 310 0.40 -47.24 3.57
C SER A 310 0.14 -46.64 4.96
N ALA A 311 0.56 -47.31 6.03
CA ALA A 311 0.45 -46.82 7.40
C ALA A 311 1.32 -45.57 7.67
N GLU A 312 2.53 -45.51 7.13
CA GLU A 312 3.40 -44.32 7.19
C GLU A 312 2.77 -43.13 6.45
N ASN A 313 2.24 -43.36 5.24
CA ASN A 313 1.54 -42.33 4.47
C ASN A 313 0.26 -41.85 5.19
N ALA A 314 -0.53 -42.77 5.78
CA ALA A 314 -1.69 -42.43 6.60
C ALA A 314 -1.30 -41.62 7.84
N GLY A 315 -0.18 -41.96 8.49
CA GLY A 315 0.38 -41.21 9.62
C GLY A 315 0.79 -39.79 9.23
N ARG A 316 1.44 -39.62 8.07
CA ARG A 316 1.77 -38.29 7.51
C ARG A 316 0.52 -37.46 7.21
N LEU A 317 -0.45 -38.04 6.50
CA LEU A 317 -1.72 -37.38 6.17
C LEU A 317 -2.50 -36.98 7.44
N ARG A 318 -2.45 -37.78 8.51
CA ARG A 318 -3.05 -37.41 9.80
C ARG A 318 -2.40 -36.18 10.41
N ILE A 319 -1.06 -36.10 10.43
CA ILE A 319 -0.31 -34.94 10.94
C ILE A 319 -0.57 -33.69 10.07
N GLU A 320 -0.70 -33.85 8.76
CA GLU A 320 -1.06 -32.75 7.84
C GLU A 320 -2.51 -32.28 8.07
N ALA A 321 -3.45 -33.19 8.32
CA ALA A 321 -4.84 -32.88 8.68
C ALA A 321 -4.96 -32.18 10.06
N GLU A 322 -4.27 -32.67 11.09
CA GLU A 322 -4.21 -32.05 12.43
C GLU A 322 -3.68 -30.60 12.34
N LYS A 323 -2.65 -30.36 11.52
CA LYS A 323 -2.14 -29.00 11.24
C LYS A 323 -3.14 -28.14 10.46
N ALA A 324 -3.82 -28.70 9.48
CA ALA A 324 -4.85 -27.99 8.72
C ALA A 324 -6.04 -27.59 9.60
N GLU A 325 -6.47 -28.46 10.51
CA GLU A 325 -7.53 -28.19 11.48
C GLU A 325 -7.12 -27.09 12.47
N ALA A 326 -5.91 -27.14 13.03
CA ALA A 326 -5.38 -26.08 13.90
C ALA A 326 -5.31 -24.72 13.19
N ASN A 327 -4.87 -24.70 11.93
CA ASN A 327 -4.84 -23.49 11.10
C ASN A 327 -6.26 -22.97 10.79
N ALA A 328 -7.21 -23.86 10.50
CA ALA A 328 -8.61 -23.50 10.27
C ALA A 328 -9.27 -22.91 11.53
N LEU A 329 -8.98 -23.45 12.72
CA LEU A 329 -9.45 -22.92 13.99
C LEU A 329 -8.90 -21.51 14.25
N LEU A 330 -7.60 -21.29 14.03
CA LEU A 330 -6.97 -19.97 14.17
C LEU A 330 -7.54 -18.96 13.16
N ALA A 331 -7.74 -19.37 11.91
CA ALA A 331 -8.37 -18.54 10.87
C ALA A 331 -9.81 -18.16 11.26
N ARG A 332 -10.59 -19.10 11.81
CA ARG A 332 -11.95 -18.86 12.32
C ARG A 332 -11.96 -17.88 13.50
N GLN A 333 -11.02 -18.01 14.45
CA GLN A 333 -10.88 -17.06 15.56
C GLN A 333 -10.57 -15.63 15.06
N ARG A 334 -9.62 -15.49 14.13
CA ARG A 334 -9.29 -14.20 13.49
C ARG A 334 -10.49 -13.61 12.73
N ALA A 335 -11.25 -14.43 12.02
CA ALA A 335 -12.45 -14.00 11.31
C ALA A 335 -13.54 -13.46 12.25
N ILE A 336 -13.73 -14.08 13.42
CA ILE A 336 -14.67 -13.59 14.46
C ILE A 336 -14.19 -12.24 15.01
N VAL A 337 -12.91 -12.11 15.36
CA VAL A 337 -12.32 -10.86 15.86
C VAL A 337 -12.47 -9.72 14.84
N PHE A 338 -12.15 -9.98 13.57
CA PHE A 338 -12.32 -9.02 12.48
C PHE A 338 -13.80 -8.66 12.24
N SER A 339 -14.70 -9.64 12.28
CA SER A 339 -16.15 -9.42 12.13
C SER A 339 -16.70 -8.52 13.24
N ASN A 340 -16.32 -8.78 14.50
CA ASN A 340 -16.69 -7.94 15.65
C ASN A 340 -16.17 -6.50 15.50
N ALA A 341 -14.94 -6.34 15.03
CA ALA A 341 -14.36 -5.02 14.76
C ALA A 341 -15.13 -4.26 13.66
N VAL A 342 -15.50 -4.91 12.56
CA VAL A 342 -16.33 -4.30 11.49
C VAL A 342 -17.71 -3.89 12.03
N VAL A 343 -18.33 -4.71 12.88
CA VAL A 343 -19.60 -4.34 13.54
C VAL A 343 -19.41 -3.13 14.45
N ALA A 344 -18.34 -3.09 15.25
CA ALA A 344 -18.03 -1.95 16.12
C ALA A 344 -17.78 -0.65 15.34
N LEU A 345 -17.02 -0.69 14.24
CA LEU A 345 -16.79 0.47 13.38
C LEU A 345 -18.10 1.01 12.76
N ASN A 346 -18.98 0.12 12.31
CA ASN A 346 -20.31 0.50 11.80
C ASN A 346 -21.23 1.06 12.91
N ALA A 347 -21.16 0.51 14.12
CA ALA A 347 -21.91 1.01 15.26
C ALA A 347 -21.44 2.41 15.69
N ALA A 348 -20.13 2.65 15.71
CA ALA A 348 -19.53 3.96 16.00
C ALA A 348 -19.85 5.02 14.93
N LEU A 349 -19.88 4.64 13.65
CA LEU A 349 -20.34 5.54 12.60
C LEU A 349 -21.82 5.92 12.82
N LYS A 350 -22.69 4.92 13.01
CA LYS A 350 -24.13 5.13 13.26
C LYS A 350 -24.43 5.87 14.54
N SER A 351 -23.60 5.79 15.58
CA SER A 351 -23.87 6.51 16.83
C SER A 351 -23.85 8.02 16.63
N GLN A 352 -23.01 8.52 15.71
CA GLN A 352 -22.94 9.95 15.36
C GLN A 352 -24.21 10.47 14.66
N GLU A 353 -25.11 9.58 14.23
CA GLU A 353 -26.40 9.90 13.60
C GLU A 353 -27.59 9.83 14.60
N LEU A 354 -27.33 9.67 15.91
CA LEU A 354 -28.38 9.51 16.94
C LEU A 354 -28.63 10.81 17.71
N ASP A 355 -29.90 11.23 17.77
CA ASP A 355 -30.34 12.40 18.55
C ASP A 355 -30.37 12.14 20.07
N ASP A 356 -30.45 10.88 20.52
CA ASP A 356 -30.41 10.52 21.94
C ASP A 356 -28.95 10.38 22.42
N ALA A 357 -28.46 11.41 23.10
CA ALA A 357 -27.12 11.47 23.68
C ALA A 357 -26.78 10.28 24.60
N ARG A 358 -27.76 9.70 25.34
CA ARG A 358 -27.50 8.50 26.15
C ARG A 358 -27.21 7.30 25.25
N LEU A 359 -28.07 7.06 24.26
CA LEU A 359 -27.94 5.91 23.36
C LEU A 359 -26.68 6.05 22.48
N GLN A 360 -26.41 7.25 21.97
CA GLN A 360 -25.16 7.63 21.30
C GLN A 360 -23.94 7.25 22.15
N ALA A 361 -23.89 7.69 23.41
CA ALA A 361 -22.80 7.36 24.33
C ALA A 361 -22.67 5.86 24.62
N LEU A 362 -23.77 5.14 24.82
CA LEU A 362 -23.75 3.69 25.03
C LEU A 362 -23.20 2.95 23.80
N VAL A 363 -23.65 3.31 22.59
CA VAL A 363 -23.18 2.68 21.34
C VAL A 363 -21.72 3.02 21.07
N ALA A 364 -21.30 4.29 21.20
CA ALA A 364 -19.91 4.71 21.04
C ALA A 364 -18.98 4.01 22.05
N ARG A 365 -19.39 3.96 23.32
CA ARG A 365 -18.62 3.31 24.39
C ARG A 365 -18.50 1.80 24.20
N GLN A 366 -19.56 1.14 23.71
CA GLN A 366 -19.52 -0.29 23.44
C GLN A 366 -18.75 -0.63 22.16
N ALA A 367 -18.79 0.21 21.13
CA ALA A 367 -17.91 0.08 19.98
C ALA A 367 -16.43 0.16 20.41
N TYR A 368 -16.08 1.10 21.30
CA TYR A 368 -14.75 1.17 21.90
C TYR A 368 -14.40 -0.09 22.71
N ASN A 369 -15.31 -0.63 23.53
CA ASN A 369 -15.07 -1.90 24.24
C ASN A 369 -14.64 -3.01 23.27
N ILE A 370 -15.38 -3.21 22.18
CA ILE A 370 -15.12 -4.28 21.21
C ILE A 370 -13.74 -4.13 20.57
N VAL A 371 -13.36 -2.94 20.09
CA VAL A 371 -12.02 -2.74 19.49
C VAL A 371 -10.89 -2.74 20.51
N SER A 372 -11.15 -2.34 21.77
CA SER A 372 -10.17 -2.35 22.86
C SER A 372 -9.84 -3.77 23.34
N ALA A 373 -10.78 -4.71 23.21
CA ALA A 373 -10.58 -6.13 23.52
C ALA A 373 -9.69 -6.88 22.50
N SER A 374 -9.40 -6.26 21.34
CA SER A 374 -8.56 -6.81 20.28
C SER A 374 -7.43 -5.81 19.91
N PRO A 375 -6.52 -5.49 20.85
CA PRO A 375 -5.50 -4.47 20.67
C PRO A 375 -4.54 -4.76 19.50
N GLU A 376 -4.41 -6.01 19.09
CA GLU A 376 -3.65 -6.45 17.91
C GLU A 376 -4.13 -5.85 16.58
N LEU A 377 -5.39 -5.40 16.51
CA LEU A 377 -5.93 -4.71 15.33
C LEU A 377 -5.57 -3.21 15.29
N GLY A 378 -5.11 -2.62 16.40
CA GLY A 378 -4.77 -1.19 16.47
C GLY A 378 -5.95 -0.20 16.38
N LEU A 379 -7.19 -0.68 16.22
CA LEU A 379 -8.37 0.11 15.86
C LEU A 379 -8.90 1.06 16.96
N THR A 380 -8.35 1.05 18.18
CA THR A 380 -8.80 1.94 19.27
C THR A 380 -8.73 3.43 18.93
N ARG A 381 -7.82 3.81 18.02
CA ARG A 381 -7.65 5.18 17.50
C ARG A 381 -8.21 5.40 16.09
N HIS A 382 -8.97 4.43 15.55
CA HIS A 382 -9.59 4.58 14.24
C HIS A 382 -10.54 5.79 14.23
N PRO A 383 -10.58 6.64 13.17
CA PRO A 383 -11.35 7.89 13.19
C PRO A 383 -12.81 7.73 13.60
N TYR A 384 -13.51 6.67 13.13
CA TYR A 384 -14.90 6.43 13.52
C TYR A 384 -15.08 6.15 15.02
N ILE A 385 -14.11 5.47 15.65
CA ILE A 385 -14.14 5.21 17.11
C ILE A 385 -13.86 6.51 17.87
N TYR A 386 -12.84 7.27 17.44
CA TYR A 386 -12.50 8.54 18.07
C TYR A 386 -13.66 9.55 17.98
N ASN A 387 -14.19 9.79 16.77
CA ASN A 387 -15.28 10.75 16.56
C ASN A 387 -16.55 10.36 17.31
N ALA A 388 -16.91 9.06 17.31
CA ALA A 388 -18.06 8.57 18.08
C ALA A 388 -17.93 8.89 19.58
N LEU A 389 -16.74 8.71 20.17
CA LEU A 389 -16.49 9.03 21.57
C LEU A 389 -16.44 10.53 21.82
N TYR A 390 -15.80 11.30 20.92
CA TYR A 390 -15.68 12.75 21.01
C TYR A 390 -17.05 13.45 21.01
N TYR A 391 -17.88 13.17 20.00
CA TYR A 391 -19.20 13.79 19.88
C TYR A 391 -20.14 13.31 20.99
N ALA A 392 -20.09 12.02 21.37
CA ALA A 392 -20.86 11.53 22.53
C ALA A 392 -20.50 12.24 23.84
N VAL A 393 -19.21 12.56 24.07
CA VAL A 393 -18.80 13.33 25.26
C VAL A 393 -19.34 14.75 25.20
N LYS A 394 -19.30 15.40 24.03
CA LYS A 394 -19.81 16.76 23.82
C LYS A 394 -21.32 16.86 24.08
N ASP A 395 -22.09 15.88 23.61
CA ASP A 395 -23.55 15.87 23.71
C ASP A 395 -24.02 15.43 25.12
N VAL A 396 -23.35 14.46 25.74
CA VAL A 396 -23.66 14.05 27.13
C VAL A 396 -23.14 15.06 28.16
N ASP A 397 -22.04 15.76 27.91
CA ASP A 397 -21.45 16.71 28.87
C ASP A 397 -21.09 18.09 28.26
N PRO A 398 -22.10 18.92 27.90
CA PRO A 398 -21.91 20.23 27.27
C PRO A 398 -21.25 21.30 28.17
N ALA A 399 -20.90 20.94 29.41
CA ALA A 399 -20.09 21.78 30.30
C ALA A 399 -18.61 21.79 29.88
N ILE A 400 -18.13 20.72 29.23
CA ILE A 400 -16.76 20.67 28.71
C ILE A 400 -16.61 21.67 27.57
N ARG A 401 -15.57 22.51 27.65
CA ARG A 401 -15.14 23.39 26.56
C ARG A 401 -13.97 22.73 25.86
N PHE A 402 -14.08 22.52 24.55
CA PHE A 402 -12.97 22.07 23.70
C PHE A 402 -12.21 23.25 23.04
N ARG A 403 -12.68 24.48 23.23
CA ARG A 403 -12.10 25.71 22.68
C ARG A 403 -12.01 26.80 23.74
N ALA A 404 -10.96 27.60 23.66
CA ALA A 404 -10.81 28.83 24.43
C ALA A 404 -10.55 30.01 23.49
N LYS A 405 -11.22 31.14 23.72
CA LYS A 405 -11.00 32.40 23.01
C LYS A 405 -9.79 33.12 23.61
N THR A 406 -8.82 33.47 22.78
CA THR A 406 -7.52 34.00 23.21
C THR A 406 -7.20 35.34 22.58
N HIS A 407 -7.28 35.39 21.25
CA HIS A 407 -6.86 36.53 20.43
C HIS A 407 -8.06 37.24 19.81
N GLY A 408 -7.94 38.55 19.57
CA GLY A 408 -8.92 39.35 18.83
C GLY A 408 -8.94 39.04 17.33
N GLY A 409 -7.81 38.54 16.80
CA GLY A 409 -7.67 38.04 15.42
C GLY A 409 -7.03 36.65 15.37
N SER A 410 -6.63 36.22 14.17
CA SER A 410 -6.05 34.90 13.91
C SER A 410 -4.94 34.51 14.87
N VAL A 411 -4.98 33.31 15.45
CA VAL A 411 -3.82 32.72 16.13
C VAL A 411 -2.75 32.42 15.09
N ARG A 412 -1.56 32.97 15.26
CA ARG A 412 -0.46 32.93 14.30
C ARG A 412 0.51 31.79 14.57
N ASP A 413 0.88 31.57 15.83
CA ASP A 413 1.83 30.54 16.25
C ASP A 413 1.53 30.10 17.69
N ILE A 414 1.88 28.85 18.02
CA ILE A 414 1.69 28.20 19.32
C ILE A 414 2.95 27.39 19.65
N VAL A 415 3.60 27.66 20.78
CA VAL A 415 4.83 26.94 21.20
C VAL A 415 4.76 26.45 22.65
N PHE A 416 5.13 25.18 22.86
CA PHE A 416 5.15 24.53 24.18
C PHE A 416 6.51 24.61 24.87
N GLN A 417 6.50 24.91 26.18
CA GLN A 417 7.67 24.68 27.03
C GLN A 417 7.95 23.17 27.12
N PRO A 418 9.22 22.71 27.02
CA PRO A 418 9.54 21.26 27.03
C PRO A 418 9.03 20.46 28.24
N ASN A 419 8.74 21.14 29.36
CA ASN A 419 8.14 20.53 30.55
C ASN A 419 6.61 20.29 30.44
N GLY A 420 5.97 20.72 29.36
CA GLY A 420 4.53 20.64 29.11
C GLY A 420 3.65 21.55 29.98
N ARG A 421 4.18 22.22 31.01
CA ARG A 421 3.38 22.99 31.99
C ARG A 421 2.95 24.37 31.49
N ARG A 422 3.56 24.85 30.41
CA ARG A 422 3.31 26.18 29.86
C ARG A 422 3.37 26.14 28.35
N PHE A 423 2.53 26.92 27.69
CA PHE A 423 2.67 27.24 26.28
C PHE A 423 2.41 28.72 26.04
N PHE A 424 2.72 29.18 24.83
CA PHE A 424 2.52 30.56 24.41
C PHE A 424 1.77 30.58 23.10
N THR A 425 0.92 31.59 22.93
CA THR A 425 0.20 31.86 21.68
C THR A 425 0.41 33.29 21.25
N THR A 426 0.52 33.52 19.95
CA THR A 426 0.54 34.86 19.36
C THR A 426 -0.60 35.02 18.35
N GLY A 427 -1.06 36.24 18.11
CA GLY A 427 -2.13 36.52 17.17
C GLY A 427 -1.94 37.77 16.31
N SER A 428 -2.77 37.87 15.26
CA SER A 428 -2.92 39.07 14.42
C SER A 428 -3.44 40.31 15.17
N ASP A 429 -3.67 40.21 16.48
CA ASP A 429 -3.97 41.33 17.36
C ASP A 429 -2.72 41.92 18.03
N GLY A 430 -1.52 41.45 17.65
CA GLY A 430 -0.23 41.93 18.19
C GLY A 430 0.09 41.44 19.60
N ARG A 431 -0.77 40.61 20.19
CA ARG A 431 -0.63 40.15 21.59
C ARG A 431 0.05 38.79 21.62
N VAL A 432 0.88 38.56 22.65
CA VAL A 432 1.38 37.23 23.01
C VAL A 432 0.85 36.86 24.38
N VAL A 433 0.17 35.72 24.46
CA VAL A 433 -0.47 35.22 25.68
C VAL A 433 0.31 34.01 26.19
N GLN A 434 0.77 34.08 27.44
CA GLN A 434 1.28 32.93 28.19
C GLN A 434 0.11 32.13 28.76
N TRP A 435 0.20 30.81 28.69
CA TRP A 435 -0.73 29.85 29.24
C TRP A 435 -0.04 28.99 30.29
N ASP A 436 -0.31 29.25 31.56
CA ASP A 436 0.15 28.45 32.70
C ASP A 436 -0.86 27.33 32.98
N ILE A 437 -0.51 26.09 32.63
CA ILE A 437 -1.38 24.93 32.84
C ILE A 437 -1.15 24.33 34.22
N ASP A 438 -2.22 24.21 34.99
CA ASP A 438 -2.17 23.56 36.29
C ASP A 438 -2.11 22.03 36.11
N GLU A 439 -3.03 21.43 35.32
CA GLU A 439 -3.06 20.00 35.01
C GLU A 439 -3.58 19.68 33.59
N TRP A 440 -2.95 18.69 32.93
CA TRP A 440 -3.35 18.16 31.61
C TRP A 440 -4.18 16.86 31.75
N ASN A 441 -5.23 16.87 32.55
CA ASN A 441 -6.18 15.75 32.72
C ASN A 441 -7.57 16.02 32.11
N ALA A 442 -7.77 17.20 31.53
CA ALA A 442 -9.01 17.57 30.84
C ALA A 442 -9.21 16.81 29.52
N LEU A 443 -10.47 16.75 29.08
CA LEU A 443 -10.85 16.28 27.74
C LEU A 443 -10.72 17.38 26.68
N GLY A 444 -10.95 18.63 27.08
CA GLY A 444 -10.81 19.82 26.26
C GLY A 444 -9.82 20.81 26.89
N VAL A 445 -10.24 22.07 27.02
CA VAL A 445 -9.46 23.16 27.63
C VAL A 445 -9.05 22.79 29.06
N PRO A 446 -7.75 22.70 29.38
CA PRO A 446 -7.27 22.43 30.73
C PRO A 446 -7.47 23.61 31.69
N ALA A 447 -7.44 23.34 32.99
CA ALA A 447 -7.37 24.38 34.01
C ALA A 447 -6.06 25.16 33.85
N HIS A 448 -6.18 26.48 33.75
CA HIS A 448 -5.05 27.36 33.44
C HIS A 448 -5.21 28.75 34.04
N ARG A 449 -4.09 29.46 34.13
CA ARG A 449 -4.03 30.92 34.20
C ARG A 449 -3.43 31.44 32.90
N SER A 450 -3.98 32.52 32.36
CA SER A 450 -3.38 33.20 31.21
C SER A 450 -2.93 34.61 31.58
N SER A 451 -1.83 35.05 30.98
CA SER A 451 -1.31 36.40 31.15
C SER A 451 -0.76 36.93 29.84
N GLU A 452 -1.10 38.15 29.50
CA GLU A 452 -0.51 38.87 28.38
C GLU A 452 0.91 39.33 28.74
N LEU A 453 1.84 39.14 27.82
CA LEU A 453 3.22 39.64 27.94
C LEU A 453 3.28 41.10 27.46
N PRO A 454 4.12 41.96 28.08
CA PRO A 454 4.24 43.36 27.66
C PRO A 454 5.09 43.49 26.39
N PHE A 455 4.46 43.90 25.29
CA PHE A 455 5.10 44.14 23.99
C PHE A 455 5.06 45.62 23.59
N ASP A 456 6.10 46.08 22.91
CA ASP A 456 6.24 47.47 22.44
C ASP A 456 5.49 47.69 21.11
N GLY A 457 4.20 48.04 21.20
CA GLY A 457 3.37 48.49 20.07
C GLY A 457 2.45 47.43 19.45
N ASP A 458 1.55 47.87 18.58
CA ASP A 458 0.43 47.06 18.05
C ASP A 458 0.79 46.14 16.86
N ALA A 459 2.07 45.78 16.70
CA ALA A 459 2.54 45.06 15.53
C ALA A 459 2.30 43.55 15.60
N VAL A 460 1.99 42.88 14.48
CA VAL A 460 1.73 41.44 14.51
C VAL A 460 3.02 40.64 14.72
N HIS A 461 2.99 39.74 15.69
CA HIS A 461 4.02 38.73 15.90
C HIS A 461 3.66 37.44 15.17
N ASN A 462 4.44 37.09 14.15
CA ASN A 462 4.20 35.96 13.26
C ASN A 462 4.71 34.62 13.82
N THR A 463 5.73 34.64 14.68
CA THR A 463 6.45 33.43 15.12
C THR A 463 6.94 33.52 16.56
N LEU A 464 6.92 32.38 17.25
CA LEU A 464 7.41 32.15 18.60
C LEU A 464 8.39 30.97 18.62
N ALA A 465 9.46 31.08 19.41
CA ALA A 465 10.33 29.95 19.69
C ALA A 465 10.82 29.98 21.14
N LEU A 466 11.04 28.80 21.72
CA LEU A 466 11.60 28.68 23.07
C LEU A 466 13.07 28.23 22.99
N SER A 467 13.86 28.62 23.98
CA SER A 467 15.21 28.08 24.12
C SER A 467 15.16 26.57 24.38
N PRO A 468 16.18 25.76 23.98
CA PRO A 468 16.14 24.31 24.17
C PRO A 468 15.99 23.83 25.62
N ASN A 469 16.46 24.62 26.60
CA ASN A 469 16.21 24.36 28.03
C ASN A 469 14.86 24.90 28.54
N GLY A 470 14.10 25.58 27.69
CA GLY A 470 12.84 26.23 28.02
C GLY A 470 13.01 27.29 29.11
N ASP A 471 14.01 28.18 28.99
CA ASP A 471 14.28 29.31 29.92
C ASP A 471 13.98 30.72 29.36
N ARG A 472 13.80 30.84 28.04
CA ARG A 472 13.56 32.08 27.29
C ARG A 472 12.58 31.86 26.14
N LEU A 473 11.83 32.92 25.82
CA LEU A 473 10.95 33.02 24.66
C LEU A 473 11.53 34.03 23.67
N LEU A 474 11.61 33.65 22.40
CA LEU A 474 11.94 34.49 21.26
C LEU A 474 10.67 34.78 20.48
N VAL A 475 10.46 36.04 20.10
CA VAL A 475 9.31 36.50 19.34
C VAL A 475 9.78 37.29 18.13
N GLY A 476 9.16 37.07 16.97
CA GLY A 476 9.42 37.81 15.72
C GLY A 476 8.13 38.17 14.98
N GLY A 477 8.17 39.24 14.18
CA GLY A 477 6.97 39.74 13.49
C GLY A 477 7.22 40.85 12.47
N GLU A 478 6.19 41.67 12.24
CA GLU A 478 6.13 42.67 11.15
C GLU A 478 7.19 43.77 11.24
N LEU A 479 7.66 44.14 12.45
CA LEU A 479 8.62 45.23 12.64
C LEU A 479 10.06 44.90 12.21
N GLY A 480 10.34 43.68 11.74
CA GLY A 480 11.72 43.22 11.52
C GLY A 480 12.52 43.24 12.83
N ARG A 481 11.87 42.94 13.96
CA ARG A 481 12.45 42.95 15.31
C ARG A 481 12.30 41.59 15.96
N LEU A 482 13.41 41.04 16.46
CA LEU A 482 13.40 39.89 17.38
C LEU A 482 13.41 40.40 18.81
N GLN A 483 12.61 39.80 19.68
CA GLN A 483 12.57 40.13 21.12
C GLN A 483 12.75 38.85 21.94
N VAL A 484 13.63 38.91 22.94
CA VAL A 484 13.92 37.82 23.86
C VAL A 484 13.33 38.15 25.22
N TYR A 485 12.49 37.26 25.75
CA TYR A 485 11.83 37.37 27.05
C TYR A 485 12.28 36.25 27.99
N ASN A 486 12.25 36.52 29.31
CA ASN A 486 12.37 35.49 30.34
C ASN A 486 10.99 35.12 30.93
N PHE A 487 10.96 34.06 31.74
CA PHE A 487 9.75 33.62 32.47
C PHE A 487 9.31 34.50 33.65
N GLY A 488 9.87 35.71 33.77
CA GLY A 488 9.31 36.81 34.57
C GLY A 488 8.53 37.82 33.70
N ASN A 489 8.18 37.44 32.47
CA ASN A 489 7.54 38.27 31.44
C ASN A 489 8.30 39.57 31.12
N LYS A 490 9.62 39.60 31.37
CA LYS A 490 10.47 40.75 31.10
C LYS A 490 11.25 40.55 29.81
N MET A 491 11.14 41.51 28.89
CA MET A 491 12.02 41.63 27.74
C MET A 491 13.47 41.82 28.23
N ILE A 492 14.32 40.87 27.87
CA ILE A 492 15.76 40.86 28.19
C ILE A 492 16.51 41.70 27.15
N LYS A 493 16.17 41.51 25.87
CA LYS A 493 16.90 42.05 24.73
C LYS A 493 16.02 42.10 23.48
N HIS A 494 16.37 42.97 22.53
CA HIS A 494 15.80 42.97 21.20
C HIS A 494 16.88 43.22 20.14
N PHE A 495 16.58 42.86 18.88
CA PHE A 495 17.46 42.99 17.74
C PHE A 495 16.65 43.45 16.51
N ASP A 496 17.02 44.59 15.92
CA ASP A 496 16.31 45.22 14.80
C ASP A 496 17.02 44.98 13.47
N TRP A 497 16.30 44.53 12.44
CA TRP A 497 16.80 44.43 11.07
C TRP A 497 17.37 45.80 10.59
N PRO A 498 18.45 45.81 9.79
CA PRO A 498 18.96 47.04 9.18
C PRO A 498 17.92 47.73 8.29
N LYS A 499 17.46 48.91 8.71
CA LYS A 499 16.38 49.68 8.03
C LYS A 499 16.67 50.05 6.58
N GLU A 500 17.94 50.08 6.19
CA GLU A 500 18.42 50.44 4.84
C GLU A 500 17.96 49.46 3.74
N LYS A 501 17.54 48.24 4.11
CA LYS A 501 17.08 47.19 3.18
C LYS A 501 15.56 47.08 3.06
N GLY A 502 14.80 47.91 3.79
CA GLY A 502 13.35 47.83 3.91
C GLY A 502 12.87 47.07 5.16
N THR A 503 11.62 47.26 5.55
CA THR A 503 10.97 46.56 6.68
C THR A 503 10.53 45.17 6.25
N GLU A 504 11.47 44.22 6.23
CA GLU A 504 11.16 42.81 5.99
C GLU A 504 10.58 42.16 7.25
N GLU A 505 9.39 41.57 7.13
CA GLU A 505 8.75 40.82 8.21
C GLU A 505 9.55 39.55 8.54
N ILE A 506 9.56 39.18 9.82
CA ILE A 506 10.06 37.89 10.27
C ILE A 506 8.92 36.87 10.15
N PHE A 507 9.15 35.76 9.43
CA PHE A 507 8.18 34.67 9.29
C PHE A 507 8.52 33.46 10.16
N ALA A 508 9.81 33.25 10.47
CA ALA A 508 10.25 32.17 11.35
C ALA A 508 11.46 32.63 12.18
N ALA A 509 11.56 32.22 13.45
CA ALA A 509 12.70 32.49 14.31
C ALA A 509 13.00 31.30 15.23
N SER A 510 14.25 31.10 15.61
CA SER A 510 14.63 30.06 16.59
C SER A 510 15.91 30.38 17.33
N PHE A 511 16.00 29.87 18.57
CA PHE A 511 17.29 29.66 19.22
C PHE A 511 18.02 28.50 18.55
N LEU A 512 19.32 28.62 18.38
CA LEU A 512 20.16 27.56 17.79
C LEU A 512 20.87 26.72 18.85
N ASN A 513 21.01 27.29 20.05
CA ASN A 513 21.55 26.64 21.24
C ASN A 513 21.18 27.43 22.52
N ASN A 514 21.50 26.86 23.68
CA ASN A 514 21.30 27.54 24.97
C ASN A 514 22.28 28.71 25.22
N THR A 515 23.38 28.83 24.46
CA THR A 515 24.36 29.92 24.64
C THR A 515 23.92 31.26 24.04
N GLY A 516 22.68 31.35 23.55
CA GLY A 516 22.10 32.58 23.00
C GLY A 516 22.40 32.81 21.51
N ALA A 517 22.89 31.79 20.79
CA ALA A 517 22.87 31.84 19.34
C ALA A 517 21.42 31.76 18.85
N LEU A 518 21.04 32.60 17.90
CA LEU A 518 19.68 32.65 17.39
C LEU A 518 19.65 33.08 15.92
N VAL A 519 18.55 32.78 15.25
CA VAL A 519 18.28 33.18 13.88
C VAL A 519 16.86 33.73 13.78
N GLY A 520 16.66 34.70 12.90
CA GLY A 520 15.34 35.03 12.37
C GLY A 520 15.38 35.09 10.85
N MET A 521 14.28 34.68 10.23
CA MET A 521 14.18 34.45 8.79
C MET A 521 12.98 35.22 8.23
N GLY A 522 13.26 36.13 7.30
CA GLY A 522 12.28 36.74 6.42
C GLY A 522 12.09 35.92 5.15
N ARG A 523 11.55 36.57 4.12
CA ARG A 523 11.26 35.96 2.81
C ARG A 523 12.50 35.85 1.92
N THR A 524 13.45 36.75 2.07
CA THR A 524 14.64 36.95 1.22
C THR A 524 15.95 37.05 1.98
N HIS A 525 15.91 37.50 3.24
CA HIS A 525 17.09 37.53 4.12
C HIS A 525 16.81 36.77 5.42
N ALA A 526 17.86 36.16 5.96
CA ALA A 526 17.92 35.67 7.33
C ALA A 526 19.02 36.41 8.09
N TYR A 527 18.85 36.61 9.39
CA TYR A 527 19.83 37.24 10.26
C TYR A 527 20.24 36.27 11.36
N TYR A 528 21.53 35.98 11.43
CA TYR A 528 22.13 35.05 12.37
C TYR A 528 22.97 35.79 13.40
N LEU A 529 22.80 35.42 14.67
CA LEU A 529 23.63 35.83 15.78
C LEU A 529 24.31 34.61 16.37
N ARG A 530 25.64 34.68 16.53
CA ARG A 530 26.45 33.61 17.13
C ARG A 530 26.22 33.49 18.64
N ASP A 531 25.89 34.59 19.27
CA ASP A 531 25.48 34.75 20.66
C ASP A 531 24.77 36.11 20.77
N GLU A 532 24.10 36.38 21.88
CA GLU A 532 23.32 37.61 22.05
C GLU A 532 24.15 38.91 21.98
N ASN A 533 25.48 38.86 22.12
CA ASN A 533 26.36 40.04 22.08
C ASN A 533 27.13 40.17 20.76
N ALA A 534 27.13 39.14 19.92
CA ALA A 534 27.72 39.19 18.59
C ALA A 534 26.95 40.15 17.66
N PRO A 535 27.64 40.83 16.73
CA PRO A 535 26.97 41.60 15.68
C PRO A 535 26.17 40.65 14.77
N MET A 536 24.97 41.10 14.38
CA MET A 536 24.11 40.36 13.45
C MET A 536 24.81 40.16 12.10
N ARG A 537 24.67 38.95 11.55
CA ARG A 537 25.16 38.62 10.21
C ARG A 537 23.98 38.38 9.28
N GLU A 538 23.89 39.21 8.26
CA GLU A 538 22.96 39.02 7.14
C GLU A 538 23.35 37.77 6.35
N ILE A 539 22.36 36.97 5.99
CA ILE A 539 22.46 35.77 5.18
C ILE A 539 21.40 35.88 4.08
N ALA A 540 21.85 36.00 2.83
CA ALA A 540 20.95 35.91 1.69
C ALA A 540 20.41 34.48 1.58
N LYS A 541 19.09 34.34 1.39
CA LYS A 541 18.39 33.06 1.35
C LYS A 541 17.53 32.93 0.08
N ILE A 542 17.09 31.71 -0.25
CA ILE A 542 16.11 31.47 -1.31
C ILE A 542 14.87 32.32 -1.05
N ASN A 543 14.32 32.96 -2.09
CA ASN A 543 13.12 33.80 -1.99
C ASN A 543 11.88 32.93 -1.71
N SER A 544 11.60 32.71 -0.42
CA SER A 544 10.51 31.91 0.11
C SER A 544 10.20 32.37 1.53
N GLY A 545 8.92 32.60 1.83
CA GLY A 545 8.43 32.82 3.19
C GLY A 545 8.29 31.53 4.00
N VAL A 546 8.52 30.36 3.39
CA VAL A 546 8.35 29.06 4.03
C VAL A 546 9.70 28.58 4.57
N SER A 547 9.85 28.65 5.88
CA SER A 547 11.03 28.23 6.64
C SER A 547 10.62 27.29 7.77
N THR A 548 11.54 26.45 8.24
CA THR A 548 11.33 25.58 9.40
C THR A 548 12.65 25.38 10.15
N PHE A 549 12.60 24.66 11.26
CA PHE A 549 13.76 24.34 12.08
C PHE A 549 13.81 22.84 12.32
N LEU A 550 14.96 22.22 12.03
CA LEU A 550 15.22 20.82 12.34
C LEU A 550 16.09 20.75 13.59
N GLU A 551 15.54 20.25 14.70
CA GLU A 551 16.35 19.93 15.87
C GLU A 551 17.23 18.70 15.59
N THR A 552 18.50 18.78 16.00
CA THR A 552 19.45 17.66 15.88
C THR A 552 20.29 17.52 17.14
N GLY A 553 20.93 16.35 17.32
CA GLY A 553 21.91 16.14 18.39
C GLY A 553 23.16 17.06 18.36
N GLN A 554 23.35 17.86 17.31
CA GLN A 554 24.42 18.85 17.17
C GLN A 554 23.93 20.31 17.39
N GLY A 555 22.62 20.53 17.51
CA GLY A 555 21.99 21.86 17.54
C GLY A 555 20.83 21.97 16.53
N VAL A 556 20.24 23.16 16.44
CA VAL A 556 19.12 23.41 15.50
C VAL A 556 19.65 23.82 14.13
N VAL A 557 19.10 23.23 13.07
CA VAL A 557 19.38 23.56 11.67
C VAL A 557 18.18 24.31 11.08
N PRO A 558 18.31 25.63 10.83
CA PRO A 558 17.31 26.40 10.08
C PRO A 558 17.26 25.93 8.63
N LEU A 559 16.05 25.70 8.14
CA LEU A 559 15.78 25.23 6.78
C LEU A 559 14.83 26.19 6.06
N SER A 560 14.97 26.26 4.75
CA SER A 560 14.08 26.99 3.86
C SER A 560 13.90 26.23 2.57
N ALA A 561 12.67 26.20 2.06
CA ALA A 561 12.37 25.47 0.83
C ALA A 561 11.57 26.33 -0.15
N GLN A 562 11.77 26.06 -1.44
CA GLN A 562 10.98 26.60 -2.53
C GLN A 562 10.61 25.47 -3.50
N PHE A 563 9.35 25.48 -3.91
CA PHE A 563 8.89 24.73 -5.08
C PHE A 563 8.50 25.74 -6.16
N ALA A 564 9.10 25.62 -7.34
CA ALA A 564 8.73 26.40 -8.51
C ALA A 564 8.10 25.49 -9.57
N TYR A 565 7.07 26.01 -10.26
CA TYR A 565 6.42 25.33 -11.38
C TYR A 565 6.62 26.18 -12.64
N ARG A 566 7.33 25.63 -13.63
CA ARG A 566 7.60 26.28 -14.93
C ARG A 566 7.58 25.23 -16.04
N ASP A 567 6.91 25.50 -17.15
CA ASP A 567 6.94 24.66 -18.36
C ASP A 567 6.65 23.16 -18.14
N ASN A 568 5.74 22.84 -17.21
CA ASN A 568 5.40 21.47 -16.75
C ASN A 568 6.55 20.72 -16.04
N LEU A 569 7.52 21.46 -15.52
CA LEU A 569 8.59 21.00 -14.64
C LEU A 569 8.36 21.57 -13.24
N THR A 570 8.53 20.73 -12.22
CA THR A 570 8.75 21.21 -10.85
C THR A 570 10.24 21.20 -10.54
N GLU A 571 10.71 22.34 -10.06
CA GLU A 571 12.01 22.52 -9.43
C GLU A 571 11.81 22.54 -7.91
N PHE A 572 12.63 21.78 -7.19
CA PHE A 572 12.65 21.77 -5.73
C PHE A 572 14.03 22.22 -5.24
N SER A 573 14.04 23.25 -4.41
CA SER A 573 15.25 23.77 -3.77
C SER A 573 15.04 23.76 -2.26
N ILE A 574 16.00 23.18 -1.52
CA ILE A 574 16.13 23.37 -0.08
C ILE A 574 17.47 23.99 0.24
N GLU A 575 17.49 24.86 1.24
CA GLU A 575 18.69 25.42 1.83
C GLU A 575 18.66 25.24 3.35
N GLY A 576 19.84 25.21 3.96
CA GLY A 576 19.98 25.08 5.40
C GLY A 576 21.23 25.77 5.94
N LEU A 577 21.11 26.38 7.11
CA LEU A 577 22.23 27.00 7.81
C LEU A 577 22.90 25.99 8.74
N ILE A 578 24.01 25.41 8.31
CA ILE A 578 24.73 24.35 9.03
C ILE A 578 26.10 24.88 9.45
N ASN A 579 26.38 24.87 10.76
CA ASN A 579 27.63 25.37 11.34
C ASN A 579 28.01 26.81 10.90
N GLY A 580 27.01 27.67 10.69
CA GLY A 580 27.19 29.05 10.24
C GLY A 580 27.49 29.22 8.75
N ARG A 581 27.36 28.15 7.94
CA ARG A 581 27.47 28.16 6.48
C ARG A 581 26.13 27.75 5.86
N MET A 582 25.68 28.49 4.84
CA MET A 582 24.56 28.06 4.01
C MET A 582 24.99 26.90 3.10
N LEU A 583 24.26 25.80 3.17
CA LEU A 583 24.25 24.73 2.18
C LEU A 583 22.93 24.78 1.41
N ARG A 584 22.95 24.38 0.14
CA ARG A 584 21.77 24.35 -0.74
C ARG A 584 21.82 23.09 -1.58
N GLN A 585 20.69 22.39 -1.65
CA GLN A 585 20.45 21.31 -2.59
C GLN A 585 19.32 21.69 -3.54
N ASP A 586 19.63 21.69 -4.84
CA ASP A 586 18.65 21.82 -5.92
C ASP A 586 18.41 20.42 -6.54
N ARG A 587 17.17 19.93 -6.49
CA ARG A 587 16.78 18.68 -7.14
C ARG A 587 16.11 18.97 -8.48
N GLY A 588 16.65 18.34 -9.52
CA GLY A 588 16.37 18.64 -10.92
C GLY A 588 14.92 18.43 -11.35
N THR A 589 14.59 19.11 -12.44
CA THR A 589 13.26 19.21 -13.07
C THR A 589 12.62 17.86 -13.37
N ARG A 590 11.50 17.54 -12.70
CA ARG A 590 10.65 16.39 -13.04
C ARG A 590 9.49 16.82 -13.94
N GLN A 591 9.35 16.19 -15.11
CA GLN A 591 8.18 16.41 -15.98
C GLN A 591 6.91 15.90 -15.30
N ILE A 592 5.91 16.77 -15.20
CA ILE A 592 4.72 16.59 -14.37
C ILE A 592 3.46 16.53 -15.23
N THR A 593 2.57 15.60 -14.86
CA THR A 593 1.22 15.50 -15.41
C THR A 593 0.28 16.42 -14.62
N ALA A 594 -0.87 16.79 -15.19
CA ALA A 594 -1.81 17.71 -14.52
C ALA A 594 -2.28 17.27 -13.12
N GLN A 595 -2.14 15.98 -12.76
CA GLN A 595 -2.45 15.44 -11.44
C GLN A 595 -1.40 15.77 -10.35
N SER A 596 -0.20 16.24 -10.74
CA SER A 596 0.91 16.57 -9.82
C SER A 596 1.19 18.08 -9.69
N ASN A 597 0.26 18.95 -10.11
CA ASN A 597 0.32 20.38 -9.80
C ASN A 597 -0.18 20.66 -8.37
N TYR A 598 0.75 20.71 -7.42
CA TYR A 598 0.47 20.98 -6.00
C TYR A 598 0.16 22.47 -5.71
N GLY A 599 0.49 23.38 -6.63
CA GLY A 599 0.47 24.83 -6.39
C GLY A 599 1.74 25.29 -5.65
N ALA A 600 1.70 26.48 -5.05
CA ALA A 600 2.81 26.97 -4.24
C ALA A 600 3.04 26.11 -2.99
N LEU A 601 4.29 25.98 -2.54
CA LEU A 601 4.60 25.54 -1.18
C LEU A 601 4.08 26.58 -0.20
N THR A 602 3.32 26.15 0.80
CA THR A 602 2.70 27.04 1.81
C THR A 602 3.10 26.69 3.24
N ALA A 603 3.45 25.44 3.52
CA ALA A 603 3.92 24.98 4.84
C ALA A 603 5.11 24.03 4.71
N LEU A 604 5.97 24.01 5.73
CA LEU A 604 7.13 23.12 5.83
C LEU A 604 7.38 22.80 7.31
N VAL A 605 7.54 21.51 7.63
CA VAL A 605 8.03 21.08 8.94
C VAL A 605 9.10 20.00 8.78
N ALA A 606 10.06 19.97 9.70
CA ALA A 606 11.16 19.02 9.73
C ALA A 606 11.27 18.38 11.13
N GLU A 607 11.57 17.09 11.20
CA GLU A 607 11.73 16.35 12.46
C GLU A 607 12.86 15.32 12.31
N GLN A 608 13.73 15.13 13.32
CA GLN A 608 14.78 14.10 13.27
C GLN A 608 14.34 12.83 14.02
N LEU A 609 14.06 11.76 13.29
CA LEU A 609 13.69 10.47 13.86
C LEU A 609 14.81 9.44 13.69
N ASP A 610 15.34 8.97 14.82
CA ASP A 610 16.36 7.92 14.92
C ASP A 610 17.61 8.15 14.03
N GLY A 611 17.93 9.43 13.78
CA GLY A 611 19.08 9.89 12.99
C GLY A 611 18.74 10.44 11.61
N THR A 612 17.62 10.02 11.00
CA THR A 612 17.17 10.49 9.68
C THR A 612 16.25 11.69 9.81
N GLY A 613 16.38 12.67 8.91
CA GLY A 613 15.47 13.81 8.84
C GLY A 613 14.22 13.47 8.06
N LEU A 614 13.05 13.67 8.66
CA LEU A 614 11.77 13.71 7.93
C LEU A 614 11.42 15.15 7.61
N LEU A 615 10.83 15.35 6.45
CA LEU A 615 10.31 16.63 5.98
C LEU A 615 8.85 16.42 5.57
N ALA A 616 7.97 17.35 5.92
CA ALA A 616 6.61 17.41 5.36
C ALA A 616 6.40 18.76 4.69
N PHE A 617 5.96 18.71 3.43
CA PHE A 617 5.72 19.85 2.56
C PHE A 617 4.22 20.00 2.35
N GLY A 618 3.64 21.11 2.76
CA GLY A 618 2.21 21.44 2.59
C GLY A 618 2.04 22.44 1.46
N PHE A 619 1.01 22.24 0.64
CA PHE A 619 0.83 23.02 -0.58
C PHE A 619 -0.54 23.71 -0.70
N GLN A 620 -0.59 24.71 -1.58
CA GLN A 620 -1.76 25.52 -1.88
C GLN A 620 -2.98 24.72 -2.37
N HIS A 621 -2.82 23.58 -3.04
CA HIS A 621 -3.95 22.74 -3.48
C HIS A 621 -4.30 21.61 -2.50
N GLY A 622 -3.83 21.68 -1.24
CA GLY A 622 -4.23 20.80 -0.14
C GLY A 622 -3.53 19.43 -0.09
N GLN A 623 -2.57 19.17 -0.97
CA GLN A 623 -1.70 18.00 -0.91
C GLN A 623 -0.60 18.18 0.14
N ILE A 624 -0.10 17.03 0.61
CA ILE A 624 1.11 16.95 1.43
C ILE A 624 2.08 15.98 0.74
N VAL A 625 3.36 16.32 0.76
CA VAL A 625 4.44 15.43 0.32
C VAL A 625 5.38 15.22 1.50
N LEU A 626 5.75 13.98 1.80
CA LEU A 626 6.84 13.70 2.71
C LEU A 626 8.16 13.62 1.94
N GLY A 627 9.23 14.11 2.56
CA GLY A 627 10.60 13.92 2.10
C GLY A 627 11.43 13.22 3.17
N ARG A 628 12.39 12.43 2.72
CA ARG A 628 13.40 11.80 3.56
C ARG A 628 14.75 12.44 3.27
N MET A 629 15.34 13.05 4.30
CA MET A 629 16.69 13.60 4.30
C MET A 629 17.62 12.59 4.98
N ASP A 630 18.43 11.89 4.17
CA ASP A 630 19.30 10.81 4.62
C ASP A 630 20.49 11.32 5.43
N ASP A 631 21.06 12.45 5.02
CA ASP A 631 22.11 13.14 5.75
C ASP A 631 21.78 14.64 5.86
N VAL A 632 21.61 15.08 7.10
CA VAL A 632 21.35 16.47 7.45
C VAL A 632 22.56 17.36 7.16
N ALA A 633 23.78 16.84 7.29
CA ALA A 633 25.01 17.61 7.12
C ALA A 633 25.28 17.99 5.66
N THR A 634 24.73 17.24 4.71
CA THR A 634 24.79 17.50 3.25
C THR A 634 23.47 18.00 2.66
N LEU A 635 22.38 18.02 3.46
CA LEU A 635 21.00 18.26 3.02
C LEU A 635 20.52 17.26 1.94
N GLU A 636 20.98 16.00 2.00
CA GLU A 636 20.68 15.01 0.96
C GLU A 636 19.27 14.42 1.10
N ILE A 637 18.34 14.91 0.26
CA ILE A 637 16.97 14.41 0.17
C ILE A 637 16.86 13.42 -0.98
N ASN A 638 16.94 12.11 -0.69
CA ASN A 638 16.95 11.09 -1.75
C ASN A 638 15.57 10.65 -2.23
N ASN A 639 14.58 10.59 -1.34
CA ASN A 639 13.23 10.11 -1.65
C ASN A 639 12.15 11.12 -1.24
N LEU A 640 11.24 11.45 -2.17
CA LEU A 640 10.01 12.21 -1.90
C LEU A 640 8.82 11.26 -2.03
N VAL A 641 8.20 10.95 -0.90
CA VAL A 641 7.03 10.06 -0.77
C VAL A 641 5.77 10.92 -0.81
N ALA A 642 4.96 10.78 -1.87
CA ALA A 642 3.70 11.52 -1.98
C ALA A 642 2.68 11.03 -0.94
N LEU A 643 2.19 11.90 -0.06
CA LEU A 643 1.36 11.53 1.08
C LEU A 643 -0.01 12.21 1.04
N PHE A 644 -0.90 11.61 0.24
CA PHE A 644 -2.33 11.90 0.14
C PHE A 644 -2.76 13.26 -0.45
N LYS A 645 -3.98 13.25 -1.01
CA LYS A 645 -4.84 14.42 -1.21
C LYS A 645 -6.08 14.22 -0.34
N GLN A 646 -6.13 14.92 0.80
CA GLN A 646 -7.20 14.81 1.80
C GLN A 646 -7.90 16.16 2.03
N ASN A 647 -7.11 17.22 2.26
CA ASN A 647 -7.64 18.56 2.50
C ASN A 647 -8.15 19.21 1.21
N GLN A 648 -9.19 20.04 1.33
CA GLN A 648 -9.87 20.66 0.18
C GLN A 648 -9.37 22.09 -0.12
N SER A 649 -8.48 22.60 0.72
CA SER A 649 -7.98 23.99 0.74
C SER A 649 -6.47 24.02 1.02
N PRO A 650 -5.77 25.16 0.86
CA PRO A 650 -4.35 25.29 1.19
C PRO A 650 -4.00 24.75 2.58
N ILE A 651 -2.84 24.09 2.68
CA ILE A 651 -2.22 23.78 3.97
C ILE A 651 -1.59 25.08 4.50
N VAL A 652 -1.92 25.47 5.73
CA VAL A 652 -1.35 26.66 6.37
C VAL A 652 -0.14 26.30 7.21
N ASP A 653 -0.24 25.19 7.94
CA ASP A 653 0.75 24.77 8.92
C ASP A 653 0.79 23.23 9.03
N LEU A 654 1.93 22.72 9.48
CA LEU A 654 2.22 21.29 9.64
C LEU A 654 3.00 21.07 10.94
N ALA A 655 2.62 20.04 11.70
CA ALA A 655 3.35 19.65 12.90
C ALA A 655 3.59 18.13 12.91
N PHE A 656 4.80 17.71 13.26
CA PHE A 656 5.04 16.34 13.72
C PHE A 656 4.80 16.27 15.24
N SER A 657 4.32 15.13 15.72
CA SER A 657 4.27 14.86 17.16
C SER A 657 5.67 14.48 17.68
N PRO A 658 6.10 14.92 18.89
CA PRO A 658 7.39 14.59 19.48
C PRO A 658 7.83 13.11 19.44
N ASN A 659 6.91 12.15 19.50
CA ASN A 659 7.26 10.72 19.36
C ASN A 659 7.39 10.20 17.90
N GLY A 660 7.24 11.08 16.91
CA GLY A 660 7.26 10.81 15.47
C GLY A 660 6.03 10.08 14.91
N ARG A 661 5.04 9.72 15.73
CA ARG A 661 3.89 8.89 15.32
C ARG A 661 2.89 9.61 14.42
N TYR A 662 2.65 10.88 14.71
CA TYR A 662 1.62 11.66 14.05
C TYR A 662 2.21 12.78 13.21
N LEU A 663 1.56 13.01 12.08
CA LEU A 663 1.61 14.27 11.35
C LEU A 663 0.25 14.94 11.49
N ALA A 664 0.23 16.23 11.78
CA ALA A 664 -0.95 17.08 11.72
C ALA A 664 -0.80 18.14 10.63
N ALA A 665 -1.90 18.52 9.98
CA ALA A 665 -1.94 19.61 9.00
C ALA A 665 -3.17 20.51 9.23
N ALA A 666 -2.95 21.82 9.31
CA ALA A 666 -3.99 22.83 9.38
C ALA A 666 -4.37 23.27 7.96
N SER A 667 -5.67 23.38 7.67
CA SER A 667 -6.16 23.81 6.36
C SER A 667 -7.19 24.95 6.43
N LEU A 668 -7.20 25.74 5.36
CA LEU A 668 -8.17 26.82 5.13
C LEU A 668 -9.60 26.31 4.82
N ASP A 669 -9.87 25.00 4.84
CA ASP A 669 -11.25 24.48 4.88
C ASP A 669 -11.86 24.49 6.31
N GLY A 670 -11.09 24.91 7.32
CA GLY A 670 -11.55 24.93 8.72
C GLY A 670 -11.39 23.59 9.42
N ARG A 671 -10.42 22.78 8.97
CA ARG A 671 -10.10 21.48 9.55
C ARG A 671 -8.62 21.38 9.90
N ALA A 672 -8.34 20.58 10.90
CA ALA A 672 -7.02 20.01 11.12
C ALA A 672 -7.11 18.51 10.86
N THR A 673 -6.18 17.97 10.06
CA THR A 673 -6.16 16.55 9.68
C THR A 673 -4.97 15.87 10.36
N LEU A 674 -5.19 14.71 10.96
CA LEU A 674 -4.20 13.96 11.74
C LEU A 674 -3.96 12.55 11.16
N TRP A 675 -2.74 12.29 10.71
CA TRP A 675 -2.31 10.98 10.23
C TRP A 675 -1.55 10.23 11.32
N ASP A 676 -2.02 9.04 11.72
CA ASP A 676 -1.19 8.05 12.40
C ASP A 676 -0.31 7.38 11.35
N LEU A 677 0.92 7.90 11.18
CA LEU A 677 1.86 7.46 10.14
C LEU A 677 2.19 5.97 10.25
N LYS A 678 2.05 5.39 11.46
CA LYS A 678 2.26 3.96 11.71
C LYS A 678 1.08 3.10 11.27
N ILE A 679 -0.16 3.53 11.51
CA ILE A 679 -1.33 2.78 11.01
C ILE A 679 -1.35 2.88 9.48
N SER A 680 -1.04 4.06 8.93
CA SER A 680 -0.94 4.31 7.49
C SER A 680 0.13 3.46 6.76
N GLU A 681 1.13 2.93 7.46
CA GLU A 681 2.07 1.93 6.93
C GLU A 681 1.40 0.56 6.80
N SER A 682 0.72 0.13 7.86
CA SER A 682 0.18 -1.23 7.98
C SER A 682 -1.18 -1.44 7.31
N ASP A 683 -1.96 -0.38 7.13
CA ASP A 683 -3.32 -0.42 6.60
C ASP A 683 -3.47 0.57 5.43
N PRO A 684 -3.54 0.08 4.17
CA PRO A 684 -3.73 0.93 2.99
C PRO A 684 -5.12 1.58 2.90
N THR A 685 -6.04 1.22 3.79
CA THR A 685 -7.38 1.78 3.88
C THR A 685 -7.57 2.79 5.01
N TYR A 686 -6.50 3.04 5.79
CA TYR A 686 -6.49 4.05 6.83
C TYR A 686 -6.95 5.42 6.30
N GLN A 687 -7.95 5.98 6.96
CA GLN A 687 -8.34 7.38 6.81
C GLN A 687 -7.71 8.16 7.97
N PRO A 688 -7.18 9.37 7.74
CA PRO A 688 -6.75 10.23 8.84
C PRO A 688 -7.95 10.69 9.65
N LEU A 689 -7.67 11.12 10.88
CA LEU A 689 -8.65 11.72 11.75
C LEU A 689 -8.87 13.19 11.34
N LEU A 690 -10.11 13.55 11.04
CA LEU A 690 -10.52 14.92 10.73
C LEU A 690 -11.03 15.60 12.00
N LEU A 691 -10.40 16.71 12.37
CA LEU A 691 -10.70 17.49 13.57
C LEU A 691 -11.49 18.74 13.13
N GLU A 692 -12.82 18.67 13.23
CA GLU A 692 -13.72 19.65 12.57
C GLU A 692 -14.50 20.55 13.55
N ASP A 693 -14.41 20.33 14.87
CA ASP A 693 -15.11 21.15 15.87
C ASP A 693 -14.32 22.42 16.25
N HIS A 694 -13.95 23.22 15.26
CA HIS A 694 -13.38 24.55 15.49
C HIS A 694 -13.86 25.60 14.48
N GLU A 695 -14.00 26.84 14.95
CA GLU A 695 -14.64 27.90 14.17
C GLU A 695 -13.60 28.75 13.43
N GLY A 696 -13.77 28.81 12.10
CA GLY A 696 -12.84 29.50 11.20
C GLY A 696 -11.72 28.59 10.70
N TRP A 697 -10.83 29.14 9.88
CA TRP A 697 -9.70 28.39 9.31
C TRP A 697 -8.74 27.94 10.40
N ALA A 698 -8.19 26.72 10.29
CA ALA A 698 -7.04 26.30 11.09
C ALA A 698 -5.80 27.06 10.59
N THR A 699 -5.05 27.66 11.50
CA THR A 699 -3.94 28.57 11.15
C THR A 699 -2.61 28.27 11.84
N SER A 700 -2.61 27.51 12.92
CA SER A 700 -1.40 27.03 13.61
C SER A 700 -1.65 25.71 14.35
N LEU A 701 -0.62 24.88 14.49
CA LEU A 701 -0.66 23.59 15.14
C LEU A 701 0.49 23.43 16.14
N CYS A 702 0.22 22.85 17.30
CA CYS A 702 1.28 22.43 18.21
C CYS A 702 0.88 21.18 19.00
N PHE A 703 1.73 20.16 19.00
CA PHE A 703 1.56 19.00 19.89
C PHE A 703 2.08 19.32 21.28
N SER A 704 1.42 18.80 22.31
CA SER A 704 2.00 18.79 23.65
C SER A 704 3.26 17.88 23.70
N PRO A 705 4.26 18.19 24.55
CA PRO A 705 5.50 17.40 24.66
C PRO A 705 5.30 15.92 25.05
N ASP A 706 4.12 15.55 25.51
CA ASP A 706 3.72 14.18 25.89
C ASP A 706 2.83 13.48 24.85
N ASP A 707 2.66 14.09 23.66
CA ASP A 707 1.82 13.66 22.54
C ASP A 707 0.33 13.44 22.87
N ARG A 708 -0.15 13.87 24.05
CA ARG A 708 -1.54 13.65 24.47
C ARG A 708 -2.51 14.68 23.90
N PHE A 709 -2.04 15.87 23.52
CA PHE A 709 -2.88 16.93 22.97
C PHE A 709 -2.31 17.46 21.66
N LEU A 710 -3.21 17.80 20.74
CA LEU A 710 -2.94 18.70 19.63
C LEU A 710 -3.71 20.00 19.89
N LEU A 711 -3.00 21.12 19.90
CA LEU A 711 -3.58 22.45 19.88
C LEU A 711 -3.74 22.93 18.45
N VAL A 712 -4.91 23.49 18.13
CA VAL A 712 -5.22 24.06 16.82
C VAL A 712 -5.61 25.52 17.02
N GLY A 713 -4.77 26.45 16.59
CA GLY A 713 -5.08 27.86 16.53
C GLY A 713 -5.98 28.17 15.34
N THR A 714 -6.97 29.06 15.51
CA THR A 714 -7.91 29.44 14.44
C THR A 714 -7.78 30.89 14.00
N LYS A 715 -8.24 31.17 12.78
CA LYS A 715 -8.44 32.53 12.26
C LYS A 715 -9.33 33.40 13.14
N ASN A 716 -10.26 32.80 13.87
CA ASN A 716 -11.18 33.51 14.75
C ASN A 716 -10.55 33.81 16.12
N GLY A 717 -9.27 33.49 16.34
CA GLY A 717 -8.54 33.78 17.58
C GLY A 717 -8.87 32.82 18.73
N GLU A 718 -9.41 31.65 18.40
CA GLU A 718 -9.61 30.56 19.36
C GLU A 718 -8.44 29.57 19.28
N VAL A 719 -8.19 28.87 20.39
CA VAL A 719 -7.37 27.65 20.43
C VAL A 719 -8.30 26.49 20.75
N ALA A 720 -8.36 25.50 19.86
CA ALA A 720 -9.04 24.24 20.08
C ALA A 720 -8.07 23.19 20.65
N PHE A 721 -8.55 22.41 21.62
CA PHE A 721 -7.77 21.45 22.39
C PHE A 721 -8.28 20.04 22.09
N TRP A 722 -7.47 19.24 21.40
CA TRP A 722 -7.81 17.86 21.02
C TRP A 722 -6.99 16.87 21.82
N ASN A 723 -7.58 16.25 22.85
CA ASN A 723 -6.97 15.12 23.53
C ASN A 723 -6.97 13.91 22.57
N LEU A 724 -5.80 13.30 22.33
CA LEU A 724 -5.58 12.24 21.34
C LEU A 724 -5.68 10.82 21.91
N ASP A 725 -5.97 10.66 23.21
CA ASP A 725 -6.23 9.36 23.83
C ASP A 725 -7.76 9.08 23.90
N PRO A 726 -8.32 8.25 22.98
CA PRO A 726 -9.75 7.93 22.97
C PRO A 726 -10.24 7.26 24.25
N ARG A 727 -9.33 6.64 25.03
CA ARG A 727 -9.66 6.04 26.32
C ARG A 727 -10.25 7.06 27.30
N VAL A 728 -9.72 8.29 27.34
CA VAL A 728 -10.16 9.31 28.31
C VAL A 728 -11.62 9.68 28.06
N TYR A 729 -12.01 9.80 26.79
CA TYR A 729 -13.40 10.01 26.40
C TYR A 729 -14.28 8.82 26.80
N ALA A 730 -13.85 7.58 26.51
CA ALA A 730 -14.57 6.37 26.90
C ALA A 730 -14.74 6.22 28.42
N GLU A 731 -13.76 6.59 29.23
CA GLU A 731 -13.85 6.58 30.69
C GLU A 731 -14.85 7.64 31.19
N HIS A 732 -14.84 8.84 30.59
CA HIS A 732 -15.76 9.93 30.94
C HIS A 732 -17.21 9.68 30.55
N LEU A 733 -17.47 9.03 29.41
CA LEU A 733 -18.84 8.61 29.06
C LEU A 733 -19.45 7.75 30.18
N CYS A 734 -18.67 6.84 30.77
CA CYS A 734 -19.14 6.00 31.86
C CYS A 734 -19.30 6.73 33.20
N SER A 735 -18.51 7.79 33.48
CA SER A 735 -18.75 8.61 34.68
C SER A 735 -20.04 9.43 34.52
N GLN A 736 -20.25 10.06 33.37
CA GLN A 736 -21.43 10.88 33.09
C GLN A 736 -22.72 10.07 33.00
N LEU A 737 -22.71 8.91 32.33
CA LEU A 737 -23.89 8.03 32.25
C LEU A 737 -24.39 7.62 33.65
N ARG A 738 -23.47 7.33 34.59
CA ARG A 738 -23.81 7.01 35.98
C ARG A 738 -24.33 8.22 36.76
N LEU A 739 -23.72 9.39 36.59
CA LEU A 739 -24.08 10.62 37.32
C LEU A 739 -25.40 11.22 36.87
N ARG A 740 -25.67 11.28 35.55
CA ARG A 740 -26.82 11.99 34.99
C ARG A 740 -28.10 11.15 34.96
N TYR A 741 -28.01 9.83 34.81
CA TYR A 741 -29.19 8.98 34.60
C TYR A 741 -29.57 8.08 35.80
N LEU A 742 -28.84 8.18 36.93
CA LEU A 742 -29.22 7.84 38.32
C LEU A 742 -29.91 6.48 38.63
N SER A 743 -29.99 5.55 37.69
CA SER A 743 -30.59 4.22 37.90
C SER A 743 -29.78 3.14 37.14
N PRO A 744 -29.55 1.94 37.73
CA PRO A 744 -28.75 0.85 37.13
C PRO A 744 -29.29 0.21 35.84
N ARG A 745 -30.30 0.83 35.21
CA ARG A 745 -30.81 0.44 33.88
C ARG A 745 -30.32 1.36 32.76
N TYR A 746 -29.72 2.50 33.08
CA TYR A 746 -29.37 3.51 32.07
C TYR A 746 -27.92 3.42 31.57
N ASP A 747 -27.03 2.73 32.30
CA ASP A 747 -25.68 2.34 31.87
C ASP A 747 -25.65 0.99 31.11
N GLU A 748 -26.79 0.33 31.02
CA GLU A 748 -27.07 -0.80 30.15
C GLU A 748 -27.86 -0.34 28.92
N MET A 749 -27.67 -1.03 27.80
CA MET A 749 -28.43 -0.83 26.57
C MET A 749 -29.42 -2.00 26.42
N GLU A 750 -30.67 -1.71 26.05
CA GLU A 750 -31.73 -2.73 25.97
C GLU A 750 -31.42 -3.81 24.92
N THR A 751 -31.96 -5.01 25.08
CA THR A 751 -31.68 -6.12 24.14
C THR A 751 -32.11 -5.82 22.69
N ASN A 752 -33.15 -5.00 22.49
CA ASN A 752 -33.58 -4.58 21.16
C ASN A 752 -32.63 -3.54 20.55
N GLU A 753 -32.18 -2.56 21.35
CA GLU A 753 -31.16 -1.60 20.97
C GLU A 753 -29.82 -2.31 20.65
N TRP A 754 -29.42 -3.27 21.48
CA TRP A 754 -28.24 -4.11 21.25
C TRP A 754 -28.29 -4.82 19.89
N ARG A 755 -29.40 -5.51 19.60
CA ARG A 755 -29.58 -6.21 18.32
C ARG A 755 -29.58 -5.27 17.12
N ARG A 756 -30.03 -4.02 17.28
CA ARG A 756 -30.01 -2.99 16.23
C ARG A 756 -28.60 -2.55 15.82
N PHE A 757 -27.67 -2.46 16.77
CA PHE A 757 -26.31 -1.96 16.52
C PHE A 757 -25.23 -3.06 16.43
N PHE A 758 -25.30 -4.08 17.29
CA PHE A 758 -24.28 -5.13 17.42
C PHE A 758 -24.75 -6.53 16.96
N GLY A 759 -26.00 -6.66 16.51
CA GLY A 759 -26.57 -7.92 16.02
C GLY A 759 -26.83 -8.95 17.13
N THR A 760 -26.90 -10.23 16.73
CA THR A 760 -27.14 -11.36 17.65
C THR A 760 -25.89 -12.18 17.96
N ASP A 761 -24.86 -12.09 17.12
CA ASP A 761 -23.64 -12.88 17.25
C ASP A 761 -22.72 -12.34 18.36
N ILE A 762 -22.75 -11.02 18.60
CA ILE A 762 -22.06 -10.39 19.72
C ILE A 762 -22.93 -10.49 20.97
N LYS A 763 -22.47 -11.25 21.97
CA LYS A 763 -23.16 -11.42 23.26
C LYS A 763 -23.35 -10.07 23.95
N GLN A 764 -24.57 -9.81 24.43
CA GLN A 764 -24.88 -8.63 25.24
C GLN A 764 -24.07 -8.64 26.54
N GLN A 765 -23.45 -7.49 26.84
CA GLN A 765 -22.62 -7.26 28.02
C GLN A 765 -22.86 -5.84 28.54
N LYS A 766 -22.48 -5.57 29.80
CA LYS A 766 -22.53 -4.22 30.36
C LYS A 766 -21.59 -3.29 29.59
N VAL A 767 -22.08 -2.11 29.22
CA VAL A 767 -21.30 -1.12 28.46
C VAL A 767 -20.28 -0.42 29.37
N CYS A 768 -20.70 -0.08 30.59
CA CYS A 768 -19.89 0.63 31.58
C CYS A 768 -19.61 -0.22 32.83
N GLY A 769 -18.79 -1.26 32.69
CA GLY A 769 -18.28 -2.04 33.82
C GLY A 769 -17.16 -1.34 34.59
N GLY A 770 -17.27 -1.28 35.92
CA GLY A 770 -16.15 -1.69 36.79
C GLY A 770 -16.31 -3.18 37.11
N ASN A 771 -15.39 -3.77 37.88
CA ASN A 771 -15.45 -5.17 38.34
C ASN A 771 -16.85 -5.60 38.82
#